data_AF-A0A3D2CEE7-F1
#
_entry.id   AF-A0A3D2CEE7-F1
#
_cell.length_a   1.000
_cell.length_b   1.000
_cell.length_c   1.000
_cell.angle_alpha   90.00
_cell.angle_beta   90.00
_cell.angle_gamma   90.00
#
_symmetry.space_group_name_H-M   'P 1'
#
loop_
_entity.id
_entity.type
_entity.pdbx_description
1 polymer ?
#
loop_
_entity_poly.entity_id
_entity_poly.type
_entity_poly.pdbx_seq_one_letter_code
_entity_poly.pdbx_strand_id
1 'polypeptide(L)'
;MRTTRVLVLWVGCAAACDRGVGEVREARPHSWHHAGPRDGLLSLGPSDGPHETWRATREGPAVHWRLPNAGGTIALPTDAGVSVRGEGSHVRLTALDGRAWIFGPVLAFDSRGEAVAVRFEPSKGEVHIVAEAAGNAGPVWVDPVLRTAPFMASFAADSVAGVGDLDGDGFDELAAGAVGGTTTIPGQVLVWPGAAAGPGPASTVDPTPPAAGWQYGRSVAGDGDLDADGYADLVVGGDHRAWVHYGSATGVGRRTVRLDDPEGRTGEFGFSVGIAPDLNGDGVDDLLVGDPGYDGNRGRVLVHHGSRGADVGSTADVQLEGQTASEWFGVAVAGAGDIDGDALGDLVVGAHAWSGITGRAYIFLGSASGLPGTPDTTLSGVNGLDNFGRAVDAAGDVNQDGYADLVIGAFNGASAYGQASVFHGSPTGLATVAATVVAGPAWGAKFGNTVAGLGDVDGDGYPDVGMGGHGTVTQAGGHHGGPAGVETAAVPALSGGVTFGKFLDGAGDLDGDGFADLVVADPGAGTVAVHFGGPDLDGDGWVMAEDCDDADTGVRGGVSVWDDRDADGFGDRATEAVACVPATGQVLRSGDCDDARDDVHPDAMEVPGDRLDGNCDGWEQCFVDADGDGVLSDRAETVGVETVSLGVDCSAHGYLGMDAPWGDCDDAAPDIHPGAAEVCNGRDDDCDGAADVPMPEDAPFWWPDDDGDGAGRGVTVQACAAPEGYVPVSDVQDCDDANPSVYPGATDLPDDGIDADCDGLEETQAAAEGPTSDAEEKTGDGPNREDGKAGCQTVALRVGSWWWGALGLWGLGRRRVRLR
;
A
#
# COMPACT_ATOMS: atom_id res chain seq x y z
N MET A 1 30.57 -50.73 -11.74
CA MET A 1 29.19 -51.26 -11.67
C MET A 1 28.86 -51.41 -10.19
N ARG A 2 27.81 -50.77 -9.66
CA ARG A 2 26.38 -51.13 -9.82
C ARG A 2 26.11 -52.58 -9.37
N THR A 3 25.26 -52.88 -8.40
CA THR A 3 24.45 -52.00 -7.51
C THR A 3 23.98 -52.78 -6.27
N THR A 4 23.59 -52.03 -5.23
CA THR A 4 22.48 -52.25 -4.27
C THR A 4 21.98 -53.68 -4.01
N ARG A 5 21.91 -54.07 -2.72
CA ARG A 5 20.94 -55.07 -2.24
C ARG A 5 20.20 -54.59 -0.99
N VAL A 6 18.88 -54.64 -1.09
CA VAL A 6 17.92 -54.43 0.01
C VAL A 6 17.63 -55.79 0.69
N LEU A 7 17.02 -55.73 1.88
CA LEU A 7 16.29 -56.79 2.60
C LEU A 7 17.12 -57.73 3.50
N VAL A 8 16.74 -57.77 4.78
CA VAL A 8 16.28 -58.98 5.52
C VAL A 8 15.66 -58.53 6.85
N LEU A 9 14.59 -59.19 7.30
CA LEU A 9 13.94 -58.91 8.57
C LEU A 9 14.41 -59.86 9.69
N TRP A 10 14.92 -59.27 10.77
CA TRP A 10 14.93 -59.71 12.18
C TRP A 10 14.84 -61.21 12.57
N VAL A 11 15.90 -61.73 13.22
CA VAL A 11 15.77 -62.65 14.39
C VAL A 11 16.91 -62.42 15.41
N GLY A 12 16.56 -61.83 16.56
CA GLY A 12 16.96 -62.21 17.94
C GLY A 12 18.43 -62.51 18.36
N CYS A 13 18.85 -61.83 19.44
CA CYS A 13 19.00 -62.41 20.80
C CYS A 13 20.32 -62.08 21.55
N ALA A 14 20.22 -62.11 22.89
CA ALA A 14 21.26 -62.12 23.93
C ALA A 14 22.05 -60.82 24.21
N ALA A 15 22.10 -60.44 25.49
CA ALA A 15 22.91 -59.36 26.04
C ALA A 15 23.98 -59.91 27.00
N ALA A 16 25.00 -59.11 27.30
CA ALA A 16 25.97 -59.41 28.35
C ALA A 16 26.46 -58.11 29.03
N CYS A 17 26.51 -58.11 30.36
CA CYS A 17 27.21 -57.10 31.16
C CYS A 17 28.42 -57.77 31.82
N ASP A 18 29.60 -57.12 31.84
CA ASP A 18 30.39 -57.07 33.07
C ASP A 18 31.43 -55.91 33.10
N ARG A 19 32.02 -55.72 34.28
CA ARG A 19 32.94 -54.68 34.74
C ARG A 19 34.22 -54.46 33.89
N GLY A 20 34.70 -53.21 33.88
CA GLY A 20 35.73 -52.86 34.89
C GLY A 20 37.03 -52.15 34.46
N VAL A 21 37.31 -51.03 35.17
CA VAL A 21 38.63 -50.47 35.54
C VAL A 21 39.54 -49.89 34.44
N GLY A 22 39.96 -48.64 34.62
CA GLY A 22 41.04 -48.02 33.85
C GLY A 22 41.19 -46.50 34.02
N GLU A 23 41.67 -46.03 35.19
CA GLU A 23 42.19 -44.65 35.27
C GLU A 23 43.51 -44.53 34.50
N VAL A 24 43.62 -43.50 33.66
CA VAL A 24 44.91 -42.92 33.24
C VAL A 24 44.81 -41.41 33.44
N ARG A 25 45.78 -40.84 34.17
CA ARG A 25 46.00 -39.39 34.27
C ARG A 25 47.24 -39.01 33.45
N GLU A 26 47.41 -37.69 33.25
CA GLU A 26 48.48 -37.01 32.49
C GLU A 26 48.22 -36.86 30.97
N ALA A 27 48.51 -35.72 30.31
CA ALA A 27 48.70 -34.34 30.80
C ALA A 27 48.71 -33.27 29.68
N ARG A 28 47.76 -32.30 29.72
CA ARG A 28 47.75 -31.01 28.96
C ARG A 28 47.74 -31.19 27.41
N PRO A 29 47.74 -30.14 26.54
CA PRO A 29 48.15 -28.72 26.67
C PRO A 29 47.06 -27.77 27.20
N HIS A 30 47.45 -26.51 27.45
CA HIS A 30 46.52 -25.38 27.36
C HIS A 30 46.59 -24.85 25.91
N SER A 31 45.47 -24.78 25.20
CA SER A 31 45.34 -23.83 24.08
C SER A 31 44.99 -22.47 24.65
N TRP A 32 45.66 -21.42 24.17
CA TRP A 32 45.16 -20.07 24.31
C TRP A 32 44.11 -19.87 23.20
N HIS A 33 42.91 -19.45 23.57
CA HIS A 33 42.11 -18.67 22.64
C HIS A 33 42.36 -17.20 22.97
N HIS A 34 42.69 -16.42 21.94
CA HIS A 34 42.63 -14.98 22.06
C HIS A 34 41.20 -14.58 22.38
N ALA A 35 41.02 -13.70 23.36
CA ALA A 35 39.86 -12.84 23.34
C ALA A 35 40.14 -11.78 22.27
N GLY A 36 39.37 -11.79 21.18
CA GLY A 36 39.23 -10.61 20.33
C GLY A 36 38.47 -9.50 21.07
N PRO A 37 38.18 -8.38 20.39
CA PRO A 37 37.18 -7.43 20.85
C PRO A 37 35.85 -8.15 21.15
N ARG A 38 35.05 -7.54 22.02
CA ARG A 38 33.70 -8.01 22.33
C ARG A 38 32.76 -6.85 22.07
N ASP A 39 32.29 -6.79 20.83
CA ASP A 39 31.35 -5.76 20.39
C ASP A 39 29.99 -6.37 20.00
N GLY A 40 29.84 -7.69 20.14
CA GLY A 40 28.54 -8.37 20.14
C GLY A 40 27.70 -7.99 21.37
N LEU A 41 26.83 -6.98 21.22
CA LEU A 41 25.97 -6.47 22.29
C LEU A 41 25.06 -7.55 22.91
N LEU A 42 24.69 -8.58 22.13
CA LEU A 42 24.05 -9.82 22.57
C LEU A 42 25.02 -11.00 22.38
N SER A 43 24.97 -12.00 23.26
CA SER A 43 25.80 -13.21 23.14
C SER A 43 24.98 -14.50 23.20
N LEU A 44 24.88 -15.22 22.08
CA LEU A 44 24.17 -16.49 22.00
C LEU A 44 24.99 -17.63 22.64
N GLY A 45 24.84 -17.80 23.96
CA GLY A 45 25.48 -18.87 24.73
C GLY A 45 24.56 -19.46 25.81
N PRO A 46 24.64 -20.76 26.10
CA PRO A 46 23.83 -21.38 27.15
C PRO A 46 24.23 -20.84 28.54
N SER A 47 23.28 -20.27 29.27
CA SER A 47 23.51 -19.80 30.63
C SER A 47 23.48 -20.96 31.63
N ASP A 48 24.54 -21.10 32.45
CA ASP A 48 24.66 -22.08 33.55
C ASP A 48 23.77 -21.70 34.76
N GLY A 49 22.51 -21.34 34.51
CA GLY A 49 21.50 -20.95 35.49
C GLY A 49 20.49 -22.08 35.78
N PRO A 50 19.89 -22.13 36.99
CA PRO A 50 18.94 -23.19 37.38
C PRO A 50 17.51 -22.94 36.87
N HIS A 51 17.37 -22.44 35.64
CA HIS A 51 16.09 -22.28 34.94
C HIS A 51 15.91 -23.44 33.95
N GLU A 52 14.67 -23.80 33.61
CA GLU A 52 14.41 -25.03 32.86
C GLU A 52 15.03 -24.97 31.45
N THR A 53 15.69 -26.06 31.06
CA THR A 53 16.75 -26.01 30.04
C THR A 53 16.21 -25.86 28.62
N TRP A 54 16.43 -24.68 28.04
CA TRP A 54 16.24 -24.40 26.63
C TRP A 54 17.24 -25.17 25.75
N ARG A 55 16.81 -25.48 24.52
CA ARG A 55 17.68 -25.89 23.41
C ARG A 55 17.14 -25.28 22.13
N ALA A 56 17.95 -24.48 21.44
CA ALA A 56 17.73 -24.23 20.02
C ALA A 56 17.89 -25.56 19.26
N THR A 57 16.88 -25.94 18.48
CA THR A 57 16.90 -27.11 17.61
C THR A 57 16.80 -26.62 16.17
N ARG A 58 17.93 -26.64 15.44
CA ARG A 58 17.98 -26.33 14.02
C ARG A 58 17.18 -27.38 13.25
N GLU A 59 16.03 -26.99 12.70
CA GLU A 59 15.18 -27.81 11.82
C GLU A 59 14.94 -27.01 10.53
N GLY A 60 15.90 -27.10 9.58
CA GLY A 60 15.88 -26.34 8.32
C GLY A 60 17.05 -25.35 8.17
N PRO A 61 17.02 -24.49 7.14
CA PRO A 61 17.94 -23.37 7.00
C PRO A 61 17.65 -22.28 8.04
N ALA A 62 16.40 -21.82 8.13
CA ALA A 62 15.94 -20.78 9.06
C ALA A 62 16.10 -21.15 10.55
N VAL A 63 16.33 -20.14 11.40
CA VAL A 63 16.71 -20.29 12.82
C VAL A 63 15.62 -19.77 13.77
N HIS A 64 14.37 -20.16 13.55
CA HIS A 64 13.26 -19.78 14.45
C HIS A 64 13.50 -20.28 15.90
N TRP A 65 13.26 -19.42 16.89
CA TRP A 65 13.38 -19.76 18.31
C TRP A 65 12.05 -20.31 18.85
N ARG A 66 12.08 -21.51 19.43
CA ARG A 66 10.85 -22.20 19.87
C ARG A 66 10.58 -22.10 21.37
N LEU A 67 9.50 -21.37 21.72
CA LEU A 67 8.85 -21.40 23.02
C LEU A 67 7.94 -22.64 23.15
N PRO A 68 7.93 -23.37 24.28
CA PRO A 68 7.09 -24.57 24.45
C PRO A 68 5.64 -24.28 24.81
N ASN A 69 5.32 -23.07 25.31
CA ASN A 69 3.99 -22.58 25.66
C ASN A 69 3.92 -21.06 25.40
N ALA A 70 2.74 -20.52 25.09
CA ALA A 70 2.49 -19.07 25.17
C ALA A 70 2.71 -18.54 26.60
N GLY A 71 3.15 -17.28 26.74
CA GLY A 71 3.67 -16.75 28.02
C GLY A 71 5.08 -17.24 28.40
N GLY A 72 5.78 -17.92 27.47
CA GLY A 72 7.20 -18.24 27.61
C GLY A 72 8.11 -17.04 27.38
N THR A 73 9.37 -17.15 27.80
CA THR A 73 10.36 -16.06 27.74
C THR A 73 11.70 -16.55 27.21
N ILE A 74 12.26 -15.85 26.21
CA ILE A 74 13.63 -16.04 25.74
C ILE A 74 14.51 -14.98 26.42
N ALA A 75 15.52 -15.41 27.17
CA ALA A 75 16.49 -14.51 27.79
C ALA A 75 17.74 -14.41 26.90
N LEU A 76 18.00 -13.21 26.36
CA LEU A 76 19.16 -12.90 25.54
C LEU A 76 20.15 -12.06 26.36
N PRO A 77 21.33 -12.57 26.72
CA PRO A 77 22.25 -11.85 27.61
C PRO A 77 22.93 -10.69 26.89
N THR A 78 23.00 -9.53 27.54
CA THR A 78 23.59 -8.30 27.00
C THR A 78 24.95 -8.01 27.63
N ASP A 79 25.90 -7.48 26.86
CA ASP A 79 27.26 -7.30 27.37
C ASP A 79 27.40 -6.22 28.47
N ALA A 80 28.46 -6.33 29.26
CA ALA A 80 28.57 -5.74 30.60
C ALA A 80 28.77 -4.21 30.65
N GLY A 81 27.69 -3.47 30.39
CA GLY A 81 27.65 -2.00 30.40
C GLY A 81 26.50 -1.42 29.58
N VAL A 82 25.87 -2.22 28.73
CA VAL A 82 24.68 -1.85 27.96
C VAL A 82 23.53 -1.52 28.91
N SER A 83 22.81 -0.44 28.63
CA SER A 83 21.51 -0.14 29.21
C SER A 83 20.40 -0.54 28.24
N VAL A 84 19.42 -1.29 28.75
CA VAL A 84 18.32 -1.87 27.98
C VAL A 84 17.03 -1.12 28.31
N ARG A 85 16.23 -0.76 27.30
CA ARG A 85 14.89 -0.19 27.46
C ARG A 85 13.92 -0.85 26.47
N GLY A 86 12.92 -1.55 26.98
CA GLY A 86 11.79 -1.98 26.16
C GLY A 86 10.93 -0.79 25.75
N GLU A 87 10.56 -0.73 24.47
CA GLU A 87 9.71 0.29 23.86
C GLU A 87 8.58 -0.41 23.08
N GLY A 88 7.76 -1.19 23.80
CA GLY A 88 6.67 -1.99 23.25
C GLY A 88 7.16 -3.28 22.59
N SER A 89 6.83 -3.45 21.30
CA SER A 89 7.32 -4.52 20.42
C SER A 89 8.77 -4.36 19.98
N HIS A 90 9.48 -3.32 20.46
CA HIS A 90 10.87 -3.03 20.15
C HIS A 90 11.73 -2.98 21.42
N VAL A 91 13.03 -3.26 21.32
CA VAL A 91 14.02 -2.99 22.37
C VAL A 91 15.05 -1.97 21.91
N ARG A 92 15.30 -0.97 22.75
CA ARG A 92 16.42 -0.05 22.63
C ARG A 92 17.58 -0.52 23.50
N LEU A 93 18.73 -0.74 22.87
CA LEU A 93 20.01 -0.88 23.57
C LEU A 93 20.76 0.45 23.55
N THR A 94 21.57 0.74 24.57
CA THR A 94 22.42 1.94 24.61
C THR A 94 23.71 1.66 25.37
N ALA A 95 24.85 1.85 24.70
CA ALA A 95 26.19 1.54 25.19
C ALA A 95 26.77 2.65 26.11
N LEU A 96 27.89 2.34 26.76
CA LEU A 96 28.57 3.24 27.71
C LEU A 96 29.12 4.54 27.07
N ASP A 97 29.28 4.56 25.75
CA ASP A 97 29.71 5.73 24.97
C ASP A 97 28.54 6.63 24.52
N GLY A 98 27.29 6.18 24.69
CA GLY A 98 26.08 6.87 24.27
C GLY A 98 25.52 6.47 22.90
N ARG A 99 26.17 5.56 22.15
CA ARG A 99 25.55 4.91 20.97
C ARG A 99 24.30 4.13 21.39
N ALA A 100 23.30 4.11 20.53
CA ALA A 100 22.03 3.43 20.77
C ALA A 100 21.51 2.76 19.51
N TRP A 101 20.93 1.58 19.68
CA TRP A 101 20.32 0.75 18.64
C TRP A 101 18.87 0.50 19.03
N ILE A 102 17.99 0.31 18.06
CA ILE A 102 16.59 -0.09 18.26
C ILE A 102 16.35 -1.33 17.41
N PHE A 103 15.79 -2.37 18.01
CA PHE A 103 15.56 -3.67 17.40
C PHE A 103 14.09 -4.06 17.51
N GLY A 104 13.48 -4.46 16.40
CA GLY A 104 12.08 -4.89 16.32
C GLY A 104 11.34 -4.25 15.14
N PRO A 105 10.08 -4.64 14.87
CA PRO A 105 9.31 -5.63 15.62
C PRO A 105 9.86 -7.05 15.45
N VAL A 106 9.63 -7.91 16.44
CA VAL A 106 9.91 -9.36 16.37
C VAL A 106 8.61 -10.09 16.04
N LEU A 107 8.62 -10.89 14.99
CA LEU A 107 7.49 -11.75 14.62
C LEU A 107 7.46 -13.00 15.51
N ALA A 108 6.25 -13.48 15.82
CA ALA A 108 6.04 -14.78 16.45
C ALA A 108 4.69 -15.38 16.07
N PHE A 109 4.64 -16.71 16.01
CA PHE A 109 3.49 -17.46 15.49
C PHE A 109 3.21 -18.70 16.35
N ASP A 110 1.93 -19.06 16.51
CA ASP A 110 1.50 -20.26 17.23
C ASP A 110 1.53 -21.53 16.34
N SER A 111 1.23 -22.68 16.93
CA SER A 111 1.17 -23.98 16.24
C SER A 111 0.12 -24.15 15.12
N ARG A 112 -0.62 -23.09 14.77
CA ARG A 112 -1.59 -23.02 13.67
C ARG A 112 -1.23 -21.92 12.65
N GLY A 113 -0.16 -21.15 12.89
CA GLY A 113 0.23 -19.98 12.09
C GLY A 113 -0.37 -18.66 12.56
N GLU A 114 -1.14 -18.63 13.66
CA GLU A 114 -1.70 -17.36 14.16
C GLU A 114 -0.60 -16.52 14.83
N ALA A 115 -0.53 -15.23 14.47
CA ALA A 115 0.44 -14.30 15.03
C ALA A 115 0.25 -14.13 16.56
N VAL A 116 1.38 -14.11 17.28
CA VAL A 116 1.43 -13.97 18.74
C VAL A 116 2.17 -12.68 19.08
N ALA A 117 1.51 -11.75 19.77
CA ALA A 117 2.14 -10.51 20.17
C ALA A 117 3.41 -10.74 21.01
N VAL A 118 4.46 -9.96 20.75
CA VAL A 118 5.76 -10.03 21.42
C VAL A 118 6.06 -8.67 22.06
N ARG A 119 6.56 -8.69 23.30
CA ARG A 119 7.12 -7.51 23.97
C ARG A 119 8.52 -7.78 24.52
N PHE A 120 9.32 -6.72 24.61
CA PHE A 120 10.64 -6.78 25.21
C PHE A 120 10.65 -6.26 26.66
N GLU A 121 11.00 -7.13 27.61
CA GLU A 121 11.18 -6.78 29.01
C GLU A 121 12.68 -6.59 29.33
N PRO A 122 13.13 -5.38 29.74
CA PRO A 122 14.53 -5.13 30.07
C PRO A 122 14.89 -5.71 31.46
N SER A 123 15.83 -6.65 31.49
CA SER A 123 16.42 -7.22 32.71
C SER A 123 17.84 -6.69 32.93
N LYS A 124 18.45 -6.99 34.08
CA LYS A 124 19.76 -6.46 34.46
C LYS A 124 20.90 -7.29 33.83
N GLY A 125 21.22 -6.99 32.58
CA GLY A 125 22.23 -7.72 31.79
C GLY A 125 21.63 -8.77 30.84
N GLU A 126 20.31 -8.72 30.62
CA GLU A 126 19.58 -9.57 29.67
C GLU A 126 18.42 -8.77 29.08
N VAL A 127 18.06 -9.04 27.83
CA VAL A 127 16.75 -8.69 27.27
C VAL A 127 15.86 -9.93 27.34
N HIS A 128 14.64 -9.78 27.84
CA HIS A 128 13.66 -10.88 27.89
C HIS A 128 12.61 -10.66 26.80
N ILE A 129 12.61 -11.51 25.77
CA ILE A 129 11.55 -11.55 24.76
C ILE A 129 10.40 -12.36 25.34
N VAL A 130 9.24 -11.72 25.53
CA VAL A 130 8.04 -12.35 26.09
C VAL A 130 6.96 -12.41 25.02
N ALA A 131 6.62 -13.63 24.61
CA ALA A 131 5.43 -13.89 23.81
C ALA A 131 4.20 -13.82 24.72
N GLU A 132 3.20 -13.02 24.34
CA GLU A 132 2.01 -12.79 25.16
C GLU A 132 1.15 -14.07 25.28
N ALA A 133 0.30 -14.13 26.30
CA ALA A 133 -0.45 -15.33 26.64
C ALA A 133 -1.71 -15.48 25.76
N ALA A 134 -1.52 -15.75 24.47
CA ALA A 134 -2.56 -15.88 23.44
C ALA A 134 -3.45 -17.14 23.58
N GLY A 135 -4.14 -17.27 24.72
CA GLY A 135 -5.22 -18.24 25.01
C GLY A 135 -4.84 -19.72 25.09
N ASN A 136 -3.75 -20.14 24.45
CA ASN A 136 -3.45 -21.52 24.11
C ASN A 136 -2.17 -22.06 24.79
N ALA A 137 -2.20 -23.34 25.17
CA ALA A 137 -1.05 -24.07 25.70
C ALA A 137 -0.21 -24.75 24.60
N GLY A 138 -0.10 -24.10 23.43
CA GLY A 138 0.70 -24.57 22.30
C GLY A 138 2.10 -23.95 22.28
N PRO A 139 3.07 -24.57 21.59
CA PRO A 139 4.35 -23.93 21.31
C PRO A 139 4.15 -22.68 20.43
N VAL A 140 5.08 -21.74 20.58
CA VAL A 140 5.18 -20.51 19.79
C VAL A 140 6.58 -20.47 19.16
N TRP A 141 6.66 -20.11 17.90
CA TRP A 141 7.91 -19.84 17.19
C TRP A 141 8.11 -18.33 17.17
N VAL A 142 9.33 -17.88 17.42
CA VAL A 142 9.73 -16.47 17.43
C VAL A 142 10.82 -16.32 16.38
N ASP A 143 10.67 -15.36 15.48
CA ASP A 143 11.65 -15.12 14.43
C ASP A 143 12.77 -14.20 14.91
N PRO A 144 14.06 -14.52 14.67
CA PRO A 144 15.17 -13.69 15.11
C PRO A 144 15.47 -12.48 14.22
N VAL A 145 14.90 -12.37 13.00
CA VAL A 145 15.19 -11.27 12.07
C VAL A 145 14.60 -9.94 12.59
N LEU A 146 15.39 -8.86 12.52
CA LEU A 146 15.09 -7.57 13.15
C LEU A 146 15.09 -6.48 12.09
N ARG A 147 13.95 -6.32 11.40
CA ARG A 147 13.76 -5.46 10.22
C ARG A 147 14.58 -4.15 10.26
N THR A 148 15.59 -4.09 9.42
CA THR A 148 16.19 -2.84 8.94
C THR A 148 15.23 -2.21 7.91
N ALA A 149 15.34 -0.90 7.71
CA ALA A 149 14.54 -0.18 6.71
C ALA A 149 15.47 0.26 5.57
N PRO A 150 15.03 0.22 4.30
CA PRO A 150 15.90 0.38 3.12
C PRO A 150 16.73 1.67 3.22
N PHE A 151 18.05 1.50 3.17
CA PHE A 151 18.99 2.56 3.49
C PHE A 151 19.12 3.55 2.33
N MET A 152 18.94 4.84 2.62
CA MET A 152 18.91 5.92 1.62
C MET A 152 19.91 7.04 1.96
N ALA A 153 21.01 7.11 1.20
CA ALA A 153 22.00 8.18 1.31
C ALA A 153 21.79 9.26 0.23
N SER A 154 21.89 10.54 0.62
CA SER A 154 21.86 11.66 -0.34
C SER A 154 23.24 11.90 -0.97
N PHE A 155 23.64 11.01 -1.88
CA PHE A 155 24.88 11.12 -2.66
C PHE A 155 24.64 10.88 -4.15
N ALA A 156 25.20 11.74 -5.01
CA ALA A 156 24.98 11.69 -6.46
C ALA A 156 26.01 10.78 -7.15
N ALA A 157 25.91 9.48 -6.92
CA ALA A 157 26.88 8.48 -7.38
C ALA A 157 26.93 8.32 -8.91
N ASP A 158 28.12 8.48 -9.48
CA ASP A 158 28.47 8.08 -10.85
C ASP A 158 29.10 6.66 -10.93
N SER A 159 29.31 6.01 -9.79
CA SER A 159 29.61 4.58 -9.64
C SER A 159 29.27 4.10 -8.22
N VAL A 160 28.91 2.83 -8.07
CA VAL A 160 28.70 2.12 -6.80
C VAL A 160 29.34 0.73 -6.92
N ALA A 161 29.75 0.15 -5.80
CA ALA A 161 30.15 -1.25 -5.71
C ALA A 161 30.05 -1.74 -4.25
N GLY A 162 29.65 -3.00 -4.03
CA GLY A 162 30.09 -3.76 -2.87
C GLY A 162 31.62 -3.89 -2.91
N VAL A 163 32.27 -3.88 -1.76
CA VAL A 163 33.74 -3.90 -1.70
C VAL A 163 34.32 -4.94 -0.75
N GLY A 164 33.49 -5.83 -0.21
CA GLY A 164 33.88 -6.84 0.78
C GLY A 164 34.18 -6.24 2.17
N ASP A 165 34.56 -7.09 3.12
CA ASP A 165 35.01 -6.69 4.46
C ASP A 165 36.40 -6.01 4.43
N LEU A 166 36.43 -4.67 4.32
CA LEU A 166 37.67 -3.86 4.37
C LEU A 166 38.16 -3.63 5.82
N ASP A 167 37.27 -3.76 6.81
CA ASP A 167 37.47 -3.42 8.23
C ASP A 167 37.88 -4.63 9.10
N GLY A 168 37.47 -5.84 8.71
CA GLY A 168 37.71 -7.10 9.39
C GLY A 168 36.77 -7.37 10.56
N ASP A 169 35.59 -6.74 10.60
CA ASP A 169 34.57 -6.98 11.64
C ASP A 169 33.49 -8.00 11.23
N GLY A 170 33.46 -8.38 9.95
CA GLY A 170 32.65 -9.47 9.41
C GLY A 170 31.32 -9.04 8.78
N PHE A 171 31.16 -7.76 8.43
CA PHE A 171 30.10 -7.26 7.56
C PHE A 171 30.74 -6.68 6.29
N ASP A 172 30.10 -6.81 5.13
CA ASP A 172 30.63 -6.22 3.90
C ASP A 172 30.44 -4.70 3.87
N GLU A 173 31.26 -4.03 3.05
CA GLU A 173 31.23 -2.57 2.89
C GLU A 173 30.67 -2.12 1.54
N LEU A 174 30.03 -0.94 1.55
CA LEU A 174 29.53 -0.28 0.35
C LEU A 174 30.40 0.92 -0.03
N ALA A 175 30.88 0.97 -1.28
CA ALA A 175 31.53 2.14 -1.87
C ALA A 175 30.63 2.86 -2.90
N ALA A 176 30.71 4.19 -2.95
CA ALA A 176 30.14 4.98 -4.04
C ALA A 176 31.06 6.13 -4.47
N GLY A 177 31.30 6.25 -5.77
CA GLY A 177 32.06 7.34 -6.39
C GLY A 177 31.17 8.36 -7.08
N ALA A 178 31.50 9.65 -6.97
CA ALA A 178 30.83 10.74 -7.69
C ALA A 178 31.84 11.64 -8.43
N VAL A 179 31.63 11.84 -9.73
CA VAL A 179 32.54 12.62 -10.57
C VAL A 179 32.32 14.12 -10.34
N GLY A 180 33.39 14.82 -9.94
CA GLY A 180 33.35 16.25 -9.61
C GLY A 180 32.80 17.11 -10.76
N GLY A 181 31.60 17.66 -10.58
CA GLY A 181 30.81 18.28 -11.67
C GLY A 181 31.40 19.56 -12.32
N THR A 182 32.55 20.06 -11.86
CA THR A 182 33.30 21.16 -12.49
C THR A 182 34.80 21.02 -12.21
N THR A 183 35.65 21.73 -12.97
CA THR A 183 37.10 21.81 -12.71
C THR A 183 37.51 22.44 -11.37
N THR A 184 36.54 22.84 -10.54
CA THR A 184 36.74 23.38 -9.19
C THR A 184 36.23 22.49 -8.06
N ILE A 185 35.58 21.36 -8.38
CA ILE A 185 35.12 20.36 -7.42
C ILE A 185 35.90 19.07 -7.73
N PRO A 186 36.66 18.49 -6.79
CA PRO A 186 37.25 17.16 -7.00
C PRO A 186 36.13 16.10 -7.02
N GLY A 187 36.34 15.00 -7.73
CA GLY A 187 35.53 13.80 -7.51
C GLY A 187 35.79 13.22 -6.11
N GLN A 188 34.81 12.50 -5.58
CA GLN A 188 34.80 11.99 -4.22
C GLN A 188 34.37 10.51 -4.22
N VAL A 189 34.96 9.70 -3.35
CA VAL A 189 34.42 8.38 -2.98
C VAL A 189 33.99 8.42 -1.52
N LEU A 190 32.81 7.86 -1.25
CA LEU A 190 32.33 7.55 0.09
C LEU A 190 32.35 6.04 0.29
N VAL A 191 32.65 5.60 1.51
CA VAL A 191 32.53 4.19 1.93
C VAL A 191 31.70 4.15 3.21
N TRP A 192 30.65 3.34 3.22
CA TRP A 192 29.80 3.09 4.38
C TRP A 192 30.16 1.72 4.97
N PRO A 193 30.54 1.64 6.26
CA PRO A 193 30.76 0.36 6.94
C PRO A 193 29.45 -0.44 7.03
N GLY A 194 29.52 -1.75 6.83
CA GLY A 194 28.44 -2.66 7.20
C GLY A 194 28.17 -2.65 8.71
N ALA A 195 27.03 -3.20 9.11
CA ALA A 195 26.64 -3.50 10.48
C ALA A 195 25.22 -4.10 10.52
N ALA A 196 24.92 -4.92 11.53
CA ALA A 196 23.58 -5.44 11.89
C ALA A 196 22.54 -4.41 12.37
N ALA A 197 22.49 -3.26 11.70
CA ALA A 197 21.44 -2.26 11.71
C ALA A 197 21.37 -1.50 10.36
N GLY A 198 21.93 -2.07 9.30
CA GLY A 198 22.20 -1.43 8.01
C GLY A 198 23.42 -0.49 8.01
N PRO A 199 23.81 0.03 6.83
CA PRO A 199 25.05 0.78 6.64
C PRO A 199 25.27 1.96 7.61
N GLY A 200 26.47 1.98 8.20
CA GLY A 200 26.92 2.97 9.16
C GLY A 200 27.29 4.34 8.56
N PRO A 201 27.87 5.25 9.36
CA PRO A 201 28.17 6.60 8.93
C PRO A 201 29.36 6.65 7.96
N ALA A 202 29.10 7.08 6.71
CA ALA A 202 30.11 7.15 5.65
C ALA A 202 31.42 7.84 6.03
N SER A 203 32.54 7.20 5.68
CA SER A 203 33.84 7.81 5.55
C SER A 203 34.02 8.44 4.16
N THR A 204 34.99 9.36 4.01
CA THR A 204 35.40 9.87 2.69
C THR A 204 36.79 9.38 2.36
N VAL A 205 36.93 8.78 1.19
CA VAL A 205 38.23 8.37 0.63
C VAL A 205 38.72 9.49 -0.30
N ASP A 206 39.77 10.19 0.12
CA ASP A 206 40.38 11.28 -0.64
C ASP A 206 41.59 10.76 -1.46
N PRO A 207 41.72 11.08 -2.75
CA PRO A 207 42.92 10.76 -3.52
C PRO A 207 44.09 11.63 -3.04
N THR A 208 45.10 11.06 -2.38
CA THR A 208 46.26 11.86 -1.92
C THR A 208 47.34 12.01 -3.01
N PRO A 209 47.81 13.24 -3.33
CA PRO A 209 47.32 14.54 -2.89
C PRO A 209 46.07 15.00 -3.69
N PRO A 210 45.05 15.58 -3.02
CA PRO A 210 43.80 15.94 -3.69
C PRO A 210 44.00 17.13 -4.63
N ALA A 211 43.42 17.03 -5.83
CA ALA A 211 43.55 18.02 -6.89
C ALA A 211 42.20 18.31 -7.56
N ALA A 212 41.95 19.59 -7.85
CA ALA A 212 40.65 20.04 -8.34
C ALA A 212 40.41 19.61 -9.81
N GLY A 213 39.17 19.17 -10.10
CA GLY A 213 38.74 18.78 -11.43
C GLY A 213 39.13 17.35 -11.85
N TRP A 214 39.64 16.52 -10.93
CA TRP A 214 39.94 15.12 -11.19
C TRP A 214 38.66 14.28 -11.10
N GLN A 215 38.40 13.44 -12.11
CA GLN A 215 37.26 12.51 -12.17
C GLN A 215 37.44 11.27 -11.27
N TYR A 216 38.00 11.44 -10.08
CA TYR A 216 38.10 10.38 -9.06
C TYR A 216 36.70 9.89 -8.67
N GLY A 217 36.51 8.59 -8.44
CA GLY A 217 35.18 8.01 -8.24
C GLY A 217 34.34 7.94 -9.53
N ARG A 218 34.99 7.80 -10.70
CA ARG A 218 34.31 7.52 -11.98
C ARG A 218 33.91 6.05 -12.09
N SER A 219 34.72 5.18 -11.50
CA SER A 219 34.47 3.77 -11.30
C SER A 219 35.06 3.39 -9.94
N VAL A 220 34.42 2.45 -9.26
CA VAL A 220 34.86 1.82 -8.01
C VAL A 220 34.68 0.30 -8.16
N ALA A 221 35.46 -0.47 -7.43
CA ALA A 221 35.35 -1.92 -7.30
C ALA A 221 36.09 -2.37 -6.03
N GLY A 222 35.76 -3.55 -5.52
CA GLY A 222 36.48 -4.20 -4.41
C GLY A 222 36.25 -5.71 -4.44
N ASP A 223 35.91 -6.29 -3.29
CA ASP A 223 35.60 -7.72 -3.12
C ASP A 223 36.76 -8.67 -3.53
N GLY A 224 37.96 -8.32 -3.07
CA GLY A 224 39.17 -9.12 -3.24
C GLY A 224 40.37 -8.49 -2.54
N ASP A 225 41.42 -9.27 -2.32
CA ASP A 225 42.59 -8.92 -1.50
C ASP A 225 43.87 -8.97 -2.35
N LEU A 226 44.30 -7.80 -2.85
CA LEU A 226 45.42 -7.65 -3.80
C LEU A 226 46.80 -7.80 -3.14
N ASP A 227 46.82 -7.89 -1.81
CA ASP A 227 48.01 -7.94 -0.95
C ASP A 227 47.97 -9.17 -0.01
N ALA A 228 46.91 -9.96 -0.06
CA ALA A 228 46.65 -11.17 0.70
C ALA A 228 47.02 -11.08 2.20
N ASP A 229 46.64 -9.97 2.85
CA ASP A 229 46.84 -9.70 4.27
C ASP A 229 45.59 -9.93 5.15
N GLY A 230 44.42 -10.11 4.52
CA GLY A 230 43.19 -10.62 5.14
C GLY A 230 42.05 -9.62 5.28
N TYR A 231 42.08 -8.51 4.54
CA TYR A 231 41.00 -7.53 4.41
C TYR A 231 40.77 -7.29 2.92
N ALA A 232 39.57 -6.92 2.50
CA ALA A 232 39.31 -6.55 1.11
C ALA A 232 39.93 -5.18 0.75
N ASP A 233 40.19 -4.96 -0.54
CA ASP A 233 40.82 -3.74 -1.07
C ASP A 233 39.85 -2.90 -1.92
N LEU A 234 39.90 -1.57 -1.77
CA LEU A 234 39.13 -0.65 -2.59
C LEU A 234 39.94 -0.14 -3.79
N VAL A 235 39.45 -0.40 -5.00
CA VAL A 235 39.99 0.15 -6.26
C VAL A 235 39.13 1.31 -6.76
N VAL A 236 39.75 2.41 -7.18
CA VAL A 236 39.06 3.58 -7.74
C VAL A 236 39.67 3.99 -9.08
N GLY A 237 38.83 4.22 -10.09
CA GLY A 237 39.20 4.76 -11.41
C GLY A 237 38.90 6.26 -11.57
N GLY A 238 39.73 6.98 -12.34
CA GLY A 238 39.46 8.38 -12.67
C GLY A 238 40.64 9.19 -13.23
N ASP A 239 40.35 10.20 -14.06
CA ASP A 239 41.31 11.20 -14.57
C ASP A 239 42.63 10.60 -15.13
N HIS A 240 42.51 9.59 -15.98
CA HIS A 240 43.64 8.88 -16.61
C HIS A 240 44.52 8.09 -15.61
N ARG A 241 43.94 7.67 -14.47
CA ARG A 241 44.61 6.95 -13.35
C ARG A 241 43.70 5.92 -12.69
N ALA A 242 44.32 5.03 -11.94
CA ALA A 242 43.66 4.18 -10.95
C ALA A 242 44.36 4.34 -9.59
N TRP A 243 43.64 4.07 -8.50
CA TRP A 243 44.14 4.04 -7.13
C TRP A 243 43.73 2.72 -6.49
N VAL A 244 44.65 2.10 -5.74
CA VAL A 244 44.35 1.00 -4.82
C VAL A 244 44.47 1.55 -3.40
N HIS A 245 43.42 1.39 -2.61
CA HIS A 245 43.35 1.77 -1.20
C HIS A 245 43.18 0.48 -0.40
N TYR A 246 44.26 0.03 0.26
CA TYR A 246 44.26 -1.29 0.88
C TYR A 246 43.37 -1.34 2.12
N GLY A 247 42.77 -2.50 2.41
CA GLY A 247 42.02 -2.75 3.65
C GLY A 247 42.84 -2.60 4.92
N SER A 248 42.17 -2.60 6.09
CA SER A 248 42.82 -2.69 7.40
C SER A 248 41.80 -2.85 8.53
N ALA A 249 42.27 -3.21 9.73
CA ALA A 249 41.50 -3.19 11.00
C ALA A 249 40.97 -1.81 11.49
N THR A 250 40.69 -0.89 10.55
CA THR A 250 40.07 0.44 10.71
C THR A 250 39.36 0.88 9.40
N GLY A 251 38.91 -0.07 8.58
CA GLY A 251 38.41 0.12 7.22
C GLY A 251 39.50 0.60 6.26
N VAL A 252 39.09 1.32 5.21
CA VAL A 252 39.96 1.88 4.14
C VAL A 252 41.28 2.44 4.68
N GLY A 253 42.36 1.72 4.41
CA GLY A 253 43.66 1.92 5.01
C GLY A 253 44.39 3.17 4.53
N ARG A 254 45.37 3.60 5.33
CA ARG A 254 46.26 4.75 5.00
C ARG A 254 47.33 4.43 3.95
N ARG A 255 47.29 3.23 3.38
CA ARG A 255 48.19 2.74 2.35
C ARG A 255 47.46 2.86 1.04
N THR A 256 48.01 3.65 0.12
CA THR A 256 47.38 3.94 -1.16
C THR A 256 48.43 3.96 -2.26
N VAL A 257 48.24 3.11 -3.26
CA VAL A 257 49.04 3.08 -4.49
C VAL A 257 48.29 3.84 -5.57
N ARG A 258 49.02 4.56 -6.43
CA ARG A 258 48.47 5.22 -7.61
C ARG A 258 49.16 4.70 -8.86
N LEU A 259 48.35 4.31 -9.84
CA LEU A 259 48.78 3.93 -11.17
C LEU A 259 48.45 5.08 -12.15
N ASP A 260 49.39 5.44 -13.00
CA ASP A 260 49.23 6.40 -14.11
C ASP A 260 49.42 5.66 -15.45
N ASP A 261 48.78 6.13 -16.53
CA ASP A 261 48.96 5.56 -17.87
C ASP A 261 50.46 5.37 -18.23
N PRO A 262 50.94 4.14 -18.51
CA PRO A 262 52.37 3.86 -18.70
C PRO A 262 53.05 4.62 -19.86
N GLU A 263 52.27 5.15 -20.79
CA GLU A 263 52.72 5.96 -21.93
C GLU A 263 52.58 7.48 -21.69
N GLY A 264 52.02 7.91 -20.56
CA GLY A 264 51.85 9.31 -20.16
C GLY A 264 50.85 10.09 -21.02
N ARG A 265 49.83 9.41 -21.56
CA ARG A 265 48.83 9.99 -22.47
C ARG A 265 47.55 10.38 -21.72
N THR A 266 46.69 11.14 -22.39
CA THR A 266 45.31 11.38 -21.97
C THR A 266 44.35 10.32 -22.55
N GLY A 267 44.77 9.05 -22.56
CA GLY A 267 43.90 7.90 -22.86
C GLY A 267 43.01 7.60 -21.66
N GLU A 268 41.89 6.90 -21.84
CA GLU A 268 40.90 6.72 -20.75
C GLU A 268 41.30 5.60 -19.76
N PHE A 269 42.57 5.54 -19.35
CA PHE A 269 43.06 4.64 -18.29
C PHE A 269 42.32 4.91 -16.97
N GLY A 270 41.81 3.85 -16.34
CA GLY A 270 40.90 3.95 -15.20
C GLY A 270 39.49 4.42 -15.57
N PHE A 271 39.04 4.16 -16.81
CA PHE A 271 37.62 4.30 -17.18
C PHE A 271 36.78 3.31 -16.36
N SER A 272 37.24 2.06 -16.39
CA SER A 272 36.74 0.90 -15.65
C SER A 272 37.90 0.33 -14.83
N VAL A 273 37.56 -0.23 -13.68
CA VAL A 273 38.46 -0.96 -12.78
C VAL A 273 37.71 -2.19 -12.28
N GLY A 274 38.44 -3.18 -11.79
CA GLY A 274 37.89 -4.36 -11.13
C GLY A 274 38.99 -5.11 -10.41
N ILE A 275 38.63 -5.93 -9.44
CA ILE A 275 39.48 -7.03 -8.97
C ILE A 275 39.01 -8.30 -9.71
N ALA A 276 39.91 -9.25 -9.92
CA ALA A 276 39.58 -10.60 -10.32
C ALA A 276 40.22 -11.60 -9.35
N PRO A 277 39.56 -12.72 -9.03
CA PRO A 277 40.20 -13.83 -8.35
C PRO A 277 41.48 -14.26 -9.09
N ASP A 278 42.49 -14.70 -8.35
CA ASP A 278 43.82 -15.14 -8.83
C ASP A 278 43.81 -15.71 -10.28
N LEU A 279 44.25 -14.89 -11.25
CA LEU A 279 44.25 -15.23 -12.68
C LEU A 279 45.50 -16.06 -13.07
N ASN A 280 46.45 -16.22 -12.14
CA ASN A 280 47.83 -16.59 -12.45
C ASN A 280 48.39 -17.78 -11.65
N GLY A 281 47.71 -18.18 -10.57
CA GLY A 281 48.01 -19.34 -9.72
C GLY A 281 49.01 -19.09 -8.60
N ASP A 282 49.13 -17.87 -8.07
CA ASP A 282 50.01 -17.54 -6.94
C ASP A 282 49.29 -17.34 -5.58
N GLY A 283 47.96 -17.32 -5.60
CA GLY A 283 47.08 -17.23 -4.45
C GLY A 283 46.95 -15.82 -3.88
N VAL A 284 46.84 -14.82 -4.75
CA VAL A 284 46.50 -13.41 -4.46
C VAL A 284 45.60 -12.91 -5.60
N ASP A 285 44.69 -12.00 -5.32
CA ASP A 285 43.77 -11.48 -6.35
C ASP A 285 44.46 -10.44 -7.25
N ASP A 286 44.00 -10.34 -8.50
CA ASP A 286 44.67 -9.59 -9.56
C ASP A 286 43.86 -8.33 -9.98
N LEU A 287 44.56 -7.20 -10.18
CA LEU A 287 43.96 -5.90 -10.45
C LEU A 287 43.74 -5.65 -11.95
N LEU A 288 42.52 -5.30 -12.33
CA LEU A 288 42.10 -4.93 -13.69
C LEU A 288 42.00 -3.41 -13.86
N VAL A 289 42.59 -2.85 -14.92
CA VAL A 289 42.42 -1.44 -15.30
C VAL A 289 42.15 -1.26 -16.79
N GLY A 290 40.98 -0.73 -17.14
CA GLY A 290 40.58 -0.45 -18.52
C GLY A 290 41.09 0.90 -19.06
N ASP A 291 41.52 0.90 -20.32
CA ASP A 291 41.84 2.09 -21.14
C ASP A 291 41.17 1.94 -22.53
N PRO A 292 39.85 2.18 -22.64
CA PRO A 292 39.13 2.05 -23.92
C PRO A 292 39.50 3.14 -24.95
N GLY A 293 40.21 4.19 -24.52
CA GLY A 293 40.76 5.23 -25.40
C GLY A 293 42.02 4.80 -26.17
N TYR A 294 42.62 3.66 -25.83
CA TYR A 294 43.90 3.20 -26.38
C TYR A 294 43.93 3.12 -27.91
N ASP A 295 45.03 3.63 -28.50
CA ASP A 295 45.40 3.58 -29.92
C ASP A 295 44.22 3.67 -30.91
N GLY A 296 43.58 4.85 -30.92
CA GLY A 296 42.43 5.13 -31.78
C GLY A 296 41.15 4.43 -31.32
N ASN A 297 40.95 4.36 -30.00
CA ASN A 297 39.82 3.68 -29.35
C ASN A 297 39.70 2.19 -29.75
N ARG A 298 40.82 1.54 -30.08
CA ARG A 298 40.91 0.07 -30.07
C ARG A 298 40.64 -0.43 -28.67
N GLY A 299 41.21 0.24 -27.68
CA GLY A 299 41.07 -0.09 -26.27
C GLY A 299 42.07 -1.14 -25.80
N ARG A 300 42.45 -1.06 -24.52
CA ARG A 300 43.25 -2.06 -23.82
C ARG A 300 42.73 -2.30 -22.41
N VAL A 301 43.13 -3.42 -21.82
CA VAL A 301 43.08 -3.68 -20.39
C VAL A 301 44.50 -3.97 -19.93
N LEU A 302 44.89 -3.41 -18.79
CA LEU A 302 46.14 -3.73 -18.12
C LEU A 302 45.80 -4.54 -16.88
N VAL A 303 46.51 -5.64 -16.68
CA VAL A 303 46.40 -6.49 -15.49
C VAL A 303 47.69 -6.34 -14.70
N HIS A 304 47.55 -6.00 -13.43
CA HIS A 304 48.63 -5.87 -12.46
C HIS A 304 48.46 -7.02 -11.47
N HIS A 305 49.45 -7.88 -11.33
CA HIS A 305 49.27 -9.03 -10.46
C HIS A 305 49.24 -8.62 -8.98
N GLY A 306 48.51 -9.38 -8.18
CA GLY A 306 48.53 -9.31 -6.72
C GLY A 306 49.95 -9.49 -6.15
N SER A 307 50.16 -9.13 -4.89
CA SER A 307 51.49 -9.24 -4.26
C SER A 307 51.45 -9.39 -2.74
N ARG A 308 51.47 -10.63 -2.26
CA ARG A 308 51.34 -10.98 -0.84
C ARG A 308 52.25 -10.17 0.10
N GLY A 309 51.67 -9.22 0.85
CA GLY A 309 52.32 -8.32 1.80
C GLY A 309 53.14 -7.18 1.16
N ALA A 310 52.82 -6.79 -0.07
CA ALA A 310 53.49 -5.74 -0.83
C ALA A 310 52.54 -4.99 -1.78
N ASP A 311 52.94 -3.78 -2.19
CA ASP A 311 52.16 -2.94 -3.09
C ASP A 311 52.10 -3.53 -4.52
N VAL A 312 50.91 -3.53 -5.15
CA VAL A 312 50.75 -3.90 -6.58
C VAL A 312 51.74 -3.15 -7.48
N GLY A 313 52.27 -3.85 -8.48
CA GLY A 313 53.35 -3.34 -9.33
C GLY A 313 52.97 -2.05 -10.07
N SER A 314 53.84 -1.04 -10.08
CA SER A 314 53.62 0.21 -10.85
C SER A 314 53.75 0.03 -12.38
N THR A 315 53.81 -1.21 -12.85
CA THR A 315 53.90 -1.64 -14.25
C THR A 315 53.06 -2.90 -14.37
N ALA A 316 52.13 -2.93 -15.33
CA ALA A 316 51.30 -4.09 -15.60
C ALA A 316 52.13 -5.29 -16.07
N ASP A 317 51.71 -6.48 -15.65
CA ASP A 317 52.33 -7.76 -16.01
C ASP A 317 51.75 -8.30 -17.31
N VAL A 318 50.45 -8.06 -17.55
CA VAL A 318 49.76 -8.38 -18.81
C VAL A 318 49.10 -7.12 -19.40
N GLN A 319 49.19 -6.97 -20.72
CA GLN A 319 48.39 -6.02 -21.50
C GLN A 319 47.59 -6.77 -22.55
N LEU A 320 46.27 -6.64 -22.49
CA LEU A 320 45.33 -7.16 -23.48
C LEU A 320 44.81 -6.01 -24.34
N GLU A 321 44.64 -6.21 -25.64
CA GLU A 321 44.16 -5.18 -26.57
C GLU A 321 42.94 -5.65 -27.38
N GLY A 322 42.11 -4.70 -27.79
CA GLY A 322 41.08 -4.94 -28.80
C GLY A 322 41.67 -5.48 -30.12
N GLN A 323 40.82 -6.09 -30.95
CA GLN A 323 41.25 -6.68 -32.24
C GLN A 323 41.19 -5.66 -33.39
N THR A 324 40.48 -4.55 -33.22
CA THR A 324 40.10 -3.57 -34.24
C THR A 324 40.03 -2.15 -33.69
N ALA A 325 40.28 -1.14 -34.52
CA ALA A 325 40.16 0.26 -34.10
C ALA A 325 38.70 0.67 -33.86
N SER A 326 38.48 1.60 -32.92
CA SER A 326 37.17 2.13 -32.52
C SER A 326 36.17 1.13 -31.91
N GLU A 327 36.60 0.00 -31.34
CA GLU A 327 35.70 -0.94 -30.65
C GLU A 327 35.53 -0.72 -29.15
N TRP A 328 36.40 0.10 -28.53
CA TRP A 328 36.37 0.43 -27.09
C TRP A 328 36.51 -0.80 -26.17
N PHE A 329 37.49 -1.67 -26.45
CA PHE A 329 37.87 -2.77 -25.56
C PHE A 329 38.31 -2.23 -24.19
N GLY A 330 37.78 -2.79 -23.10
CA GLY A 330 38.00 -2.28 -21.75
C GLY A 330 37.03 -1.17 -21.33
N VAL A 331 35.89 -0.99 -22.03
CA VAL A 331 34.83 -0.08 -21.57
C VAL A 331 34.21 -0.56 -20.25
N ALA A 332 34.20 -1.87 -20.04
CA ALA A 332 33.86 -2.56 -18.80
C ALA A 332 34.80 -3.77 -18.67
N VAL A 333 35.16 -4.12 -17.44
CA VAL A 333 36.01 -5.25 -17.05
C VAL A 333 35.45 -5.81 -15.74
N ALA A 334 35.53 -7.12 -15.55
CA ALA A 334 35.19 -7.77 -14.29
C ALA A 334 36.01 -9.05 -14.13
N GLY A 335 36.31 -9.45 -12.89
CA GLY A 335 36.60 -10.85 -12.58
C GLY A 335 35.40 -11.70 -12.99
N ALA A 336 35.66 -12.84 -13.61
CA ALA A 336 34.63 -13.62 -14.31
C ALA A 336 34.29 -14.94 -13.59
N GLY A 337 34.77 -15.10 -12.35
CA GLY A 337 34.75 -16.37 -11.61
C GLY A 337 35.64 -17.44 -12.24
N ASP A 338 35.44 -18.71 -11.86
CA ASP A 338 36.07 -19.89 -12.48
C ASP A 338 35.08 -20.53 -13.47
N ILE A 339 35.14 -20.14 -14.75
CA ILE A 339 34.16 -20.54 -15.78
C ILE A 339 34.44 -21.98 -16.28
N ASP A 340 35.66 -22.47 -16.13
CA ASP A 340 36.12 -23.76 -16.69
C ASP A 340 36.49 -24.86 -15.66
N GLY A 341 36.47 -24.53 -14.36
CA GLY A 341 36.58 -25.45 -13.23
C GLY A 341 38.01 -25.89 -12.92
N ASP A 342 38.98 -25.02 -13.21
CA ASP A 342 40.43 -25.20 -13.02
C ASP A 342 40.89 -24.69 -11.64
N ALA A 343 40.03 -23.96 -10.93
CA ALA A 343 40.22 -23.30 -9.64
C ALA A 343 41.12 -22.04 -9.68
N LEU A 344 41.09 -21.32 -10.80
CA LEU A 344 41.67 -19.98 -11.00
C LEU A 344 40.59 -19.02 -11.51
N GLY A 345 40.85 -17.71 -11.42
CA GLY A 345 39.93 -16.69 -11.95
C GLY A 345 40.08 -16.46 -13.45
N ASP A 346 38.95 -16.18 -14.09
CA ASP A 346 38.84 -15.77 -15.48
C ASP A 346 38.59 -14.25 -15.62
N LEU A 347 38.75 -13.71 -16.83
CA LEU A 347 38.53 -12.30 -17.15
C LEU A 347 37.51 -12.09 -18.28
N VAL A 348 36.51 -11.25 -18.03
CA VAL A 348 35.58 -10.74 -19.06
C VAL A 348 35.82 -9.25 -19.37
N VAL A 349 35.85 -8.91 -20.66
CA VAL A 349 36.10 -7.54 -21.15
C VAL A 349 35.05 -7.11 -22.18
N GLY A 350 34.40 -5.98 -21.92
CA GLY A 350 33.44 -5.34 -22.84
C GLY A 350 34.10 -4.54 -23.97
N ALA A 351 33.47 -4.57 -25.15
CA ALA A 351 33.85 -3.83 -26.36
C ALA A 351 32.60 -3.32 -27.13
N HIS A 352 31.75 -2.56 -26.42
CA HIS A 352 30.41 -2.14 -26.89
C HIS A 352 30.33 -1.46 -28.26
N ALA A 353 31.42 -0.85 -28.76
CA ALA A 353 31.41 -0.13 -30.03
C ALA A 353 31.76 -1.01 -31.24
N TRP A 354 32.13 -2.28 -31.02
CA TRP A 354 32.52 -3.22 -32.07
C TRP A 354 31.50 -3.29 -33.22
N SER A 355 32.02 -3.37 -34.45
CA SER A 355 31.26 -3.38 -35.71
C SER A 355 30.25 -2.22 -35.88
N GLY A 356 30.47 -1.08 -35.21
CA GLY A 356 29.55 0.06 -35.24
C GLY A 356 28.39 -0.14 -34.27
N ILE A 357 28.73 -0.27 -32.99
CA ILE A 357 27.83 -0.49 -31.84
C ILE A 357 26.91 -1.73 -31.92
N THR A 358 27.26 -2.74 -32.75
CA THR A 358 26.78 -4.12 -32.52
C THR A 358 27.21 -4.60 -31.13
N GLY A 359 28.47 -4.31 -30.79
CA GLY A 359 29.06 -4.66 -29.50
C GLY A 359 29.54 -6.11 -29.42
N ARG A 360 30.37 -6.36 -28.42
CA ARG A 360 31.14 -7.57 -28.23
C ARG A 360 31.61 -7.70 -26.78
N ALA A 361 31.73 -8.93 -26.30
CA ALA A 361 32.46 -9.27 -25.09
C ALA A 361 33.56 -10.29 -25.42
N TYR A 362 34.65 -10.21 -24.68
CA TYR A 362 35.83 -11.05 -24.82
C TYR A 362 36.09 -11.76 -23.49
N ILE A 363 36.35 -13.06 -23.53
CA ILE A 363 36.64 -13.87 -22.35
C ILE A 363 38.04 -14.47 -22.54
N PHE A 364 38.85 -14.34 -21.48
CA PHE A 364 40.20 -14.87 -21.38
C PHE A 364 40.23 -15.79 -20.16
N LEU A 365 40.64 -17.03 -20.34
CA LEU A 365 40.69 -17.97 -19.23
C LEU A 365 41.96 -17.80 -18.40
N GLY A 366 41.84 -17.97 -17.08
CA GLY A 366 42.94 -18.05 -16.12
C GLY A 366 43.89 -19.20 -16.45
N SER A 367 45.11 -19.14 -15.91
CA SER A 367 45.98 -20.32 -15.89
C SER A 367 47.13 -20.15 -14.91
N ALA A 368 47.76 -21.27 -14.50
CA ALA A 368 49.06 -21.27 -13.82
C ALA A 368 50.25 -20.76 -14.68
N SER A 369 49.95 -20.03 -15.76
CA SER A 369 50.89 -19.25 -16.59
C SER A 369 50.39 -17.82 -16.87
N GLY A 370 49.34 -17.35 -16.17
CA GLY A 370 48.64 -16.10 -16.41
C GLY A 370 47.70 -16.13 -17.63
N LEU A 371 47.00 -15.01 -17.86
CA LEU A 371 46.05 -14.88 -18.97
C LEU A 371 46.71 -14.99 -20.36
N PRO A 372 46.01 -15.59 -21.36
CA PRO A 372 46.48 -15.63 -22.74
C PRO A 372 46.40 -14.24 -23.41
N GLY A 373 47.40 -13.91 -24.23
CA GLY A 373 47.40 -12.68 -25.05
C GLY A 373 46.38 -12.63 -26.20
N THR A 374 45.43 -13.57 -26.23
CA THR A 374 44.31 -13.65 -27.17
C THR A 374 43.12 -14.31 -26.47
N PRO A 375 41.87 -13.83 -26.67
CA PRO A 375 40.70 -14.35 -25.98
C PRO A 375 40.32 -15.74 -26.48
N ASP A 376 39.94 -16.61 -25.54
CA ASP A 376 39.50 -17.99 -25.78
C ASP A 376 38.07 -18.02 -26.34
N THR A 377 37.19 -17.19 -25.76
CA THR A 377 35.81 -16.99 -26.23
C THR A 377 35.56 -15.53 -26.61
N THR A 378 34.73 -15.31 -27.63
CA THR A 378 34.35 -13.96 -28.09
C THR A 378 32.88 -13.96 -28.50
N LEU A 379 32.05 -13.29 -27.70
CA LEU A 379 30.61 -13.16 -27.91
C LEU A 379 30.31 -11.82 -28.60
N SER A 380 29.37 -11.78 -29.54
CA SER A 380 29.02 -10.55 -30.28
C SER A 380 27.52 -10.32 -30.29
N GLY A 381 27.09 -9.05 -30.28
CA GLY A 381 25.67 -8.69 -30.30
C GLY A 381 24.92 -9.30 -31.48
N VAL A 382 23.69 -9.75 -31.23
CA VAL A 382 22.90 -10.51 -32.21
C VAL A 382 22.41 -9.62 -33.36
N ASN A 383 22.11 -8.35 -33.07
CA ASN A 383 21.69 -7.35 -34.05
C ASN A 383 22.68 -6.18 -34.07
N GLY A 384 22.72 -5.47 -35.20
CA GLY A 384 23.45 -4.21 -35.27
C GLY A 384 22.80 -3.15 -34.38
N LEU A 385 23.64 -2.35 -33.71
CA LEU A 385 23.28 -1.30 -32.74
C LEU A 385 22.90 -1.76 -31.31
N ASP A 386 22.94 -3.05 -30.97
CA ASP A 386 22.53 -3.56 -29.64
C ASP A 386 23.39 -3.03 -28.46
N ASN A 387 24.63 -2.58 -28.70
CA ASN A 387 25.63 -2.19 -27.69
C ASN A 387 25.97 -3.32 -26.68
N PHE A 388 26.01 -4.57 -27.16
CA PHE A 388 26.39 -5.73 -26.35
C PHE A 388 27.81 -5.60 -25.76
N GLY A 389 28.00 -5.99 -24.50
CA GLY A 389 29.27 -5.77 -23.80
C GLY A 389 29.49 -4.29 -23.44
N ARG A 390 28.41 -3.57 -23.11
CA ARG A 390 28.47 -2.24 -22.48
C ARG A 390 28.80 -2.33 -21.00
N ALA A 391 28.15 -3.26 -20.33
CA ALA A 391 28.46 -3.76 -19.00
C ALA A 391 28.62 -5.27 -19.11
N VAL A 392 29.50 -5.83 -18.29
CA VAL A 392 29.82 -7.25 -18.17
C VAL A 392 30.09 -7.49 -16.70
N ASP A 393 29.66 -8.62 -16.17
CA ASP A 393 30.02 -9.04 -14.82
C ASP A 393 29.96 -10.57 -14.68
N ALA A 394 30.55 -11.10 -13.61
CA ALA A 394 30.21 -12.42 -13.11
C ALA A 394 28.72 -12.46 -12.70
N ALA A 395 28.09 -13.63 -12.84
CA ALA A 395 26.76 -13.89 -12.31
C ALA A 395 26.80 -14.83 -11.09
N GLY A 396 27.98 -15.36 -10.74
CA GLY A 396 28.11 -16.53 -9.86
C GLY A 396 27.74 -17.83 -10.59
N ASP A 397 27.68 -18.95 -9.86
CA ASP A 397 27.19 -20.24 -10.37
C ASP A 397 25.65 -20.29 -10.23
N VAL A 398 24.94 -19.53 -11.07
CA VAL A 398 23.48 -19.30 -10.95
C VAL A 398 22.62 -20.57 -11.09
N ASN A 399 23.26 -21.70 -11.39
CA ASN A 399 22.61 -22.99 -11.66
C ASN A 399 23.16 -24.17 -10.81
N GLN A 400 24.14 -23.92 -9.93
CA GLN A 400 24.86 -24.89 -9.09
C GLN A 400 25.43 -26.11 -9.86
N ASP A 401 25.94 -25.94 -11.10
CA ASP A 401 26.64 -27.02 -11.81
C ASP A 401 28.16 -27.07 -11.59
N GLY A 402 28.70 -26.08 -10.86
CA GLY A 402 30.09 -26.03 -10.39
C GLY A 402 31.01 -25.15 -11.24
N TYR A 403 30.44 -24.23 -12.03
CA TYR A 403 31.16 -23.33 -12.94
C TYR A 403 30.57 -21.92 -12.84
N ALA A 404 31.40 -20.88 -12.98
CA ALA A 404 30.93 -19.51 -12.95
C ALA A 404 30.23 -19.11 -14.26
N ASP A 405 29.09 -18.44 -14.13
CA ASP A 405 28.29 -17.91 -15.23
C ASP A 405 28.54 -16.40 -15.39
N LEU A 406 28.25 -15.84 -16.57
CA LEU A 406 28.43 -14.40 -16.84
C LEU A 406 27.15 -13.71 -17.28
N VAL A 407 26.93 -12.49 -16.79
CA VAL A 407 25.86 -11.59 -17.24
C VAL A 407 26.42 -10.46 -18.12
N ILE A 408 25.83 -10.26 -19.30
CA ILE A 408 26.32 -9.28 -20.29
C ILE A 408 25.20 -8.34 -20.75
N GLY A 409 25.39 -7.03 -20.55
CA GLY A 409 24.45 -5.98 -20.89
C GLY A 409 24.51 -5.51 -22.36
N ALA A 410 23.34 -5.25 -22.93
CA ALA A 410 23.13 -4.74 -24.29
C ALA A 410 21.98 -3.70 -24.31
N PHE A 411 22.27 -2.50 -23.80
CA PHE A 411 21.26 -1.47 -23.50
C PHE A 411 20.44 -0.90 -24.67
N ASN A 412 20.82 -1.15 -25.92
CA ASN A 412 20.02 -0.80 -27.10
C ASN A 412 19.37 -2.04 -27.77
N GLY A 413 19.63 -3.24 -27.24
CA GLY A 413 19.00 -4.49 -27.64
C GLY A 413 17.49 -4.50 -27.48
N ALA A 414 16.86 -5.59 -27.94
CA ALA A 414 15.40 -5.74 -27.99
C ALA A 414 14.66 -4.52 -28.60
N SER A 415 15.25 -3.81 -29.57
CA SER A 415 14.73 -2.55 -30.14
C SER A 415 14.63 -1.38 -29.14
N ALA A 416 15.71 -1.12 -28.40
CA ALA A 416 15.85 -0.07 -27.39
C ALA A 416 14.96 -0.22 -26.14
N TYR A 417 14.34 -1.39 -25.92
CA TYR A 417 13.96 -1.80 -24.55
C TYR A 417 15.24 -2.02 -23.70
N GLY A 418 16.31 -2.50 -24.35
CA GLY A 418 17.51 -3.01 -23.71
C GLY A 418 17.33 -4.47 -23.28
N GLN A 419 18.44 -5.15 -23.02
CA GLN A 419 18.47 -6.52 -22.51
C GLN A 419 19.78 -6.79 -21.78
N ALA A 420 19.80 -7.80 -20.92
CA ALA A 420 21.02 -8.54 -20.59
C ALA A 420 20.92 -9.98 -21.10
N SER A 421 22.00 -10.73 -21.01
CA SER A 421 22.06 -12.13 -21.42
C SER A 421 23.02 -12.88 -20.53
N VAL A 422 22.56 -13.99 -19.95
CA VAL A 422 23.31 -14.85 -19.05
C VAL A 422 23.86 -16.04 -19.84
N PHE A 423 25.14 -16.32 -19.69
CA PHE A 423 25.86 -17.39 -20.39
C PHE A 423 26.48 -18.32 -19.34
N HIS A 424 26.17 -19.61 -19.41
CA HIS A 424 26.69 -20.56 -18.43
C HIS A 424 28.17 -20.91 -18.66
N GLY A 425 28.87 -21.20 -17.56
CA GLY A 425 30.17 -21.85 -17.57
C GLY A 425 30.11 -23.31 -18.04
N SER A 426 31.28 -23.95 -18.16
CA SER A 426 31.41 -25.39 -18.45
C SER A 426 32.87 -25.80 -18.38
N PRO A 427 33.22 -27.10 -18.24
CA PRO A 427 34.60 -27.60 -18.34
C PRO A 427 35.17 -27.60 -19.78
N THR A 428 34.71 -26.65 -20.60
CA THR A 428 35.25 -26.25 -21.90
C THR A 428 35.21 -24.72 -22.08
N GLY A 429 35.07 -23.96 -20.98
CA GLY A 429 34.84 -22.51 -20.97
C GLY A 429 33.38 -22.13 -21.25
N LEU A 430 33.14 -20.82 -21.34
CA LEU A 430 31.81 -20.22 -21.46
C LEU A 430 30.97 -20.72 -22.65
N ALA A 431 29.67 -20.91 -22.43
CA ALA A 431 28.70 -21.15 -23.47
C ALA A 431 28.65 -20.02 -24.52
N THR A 432 28.58 -20.38 -25.80
CA THR A 432 28.48 -19.40 -26.92
C THR A 432 27.05 -19.02 -27.31
N VAL A 433 26.07 -19.48 -26.54
CA VAL A 433 24.64 -19.16 -26.66
C VAL A 433 24.16 -18.85 -25.25
N ALA A 434 23.46 -17.71 -25.09
CA ALA A 434 22.88 -17.35 -23.80
C ALA A 434 21.83 -18.36 -23.38
N ALA A 435 21.83 -18.74 -22.10
CA ALA A 435 20.81 -19.59 -21.50
C ALA A 435 19.54 -18.79 -21.25
N THR A 436 19.67 -17.68 -20.51
CA THR A 436 18.60 -16.72 -20.25
C THR A 436 18.90 -15.39 -20.95
N VAL A 437 17.86 -14.76 -21.50
CA VAL A 437 17.91 -13.41 -22.09
C VAL A 437 16.75 -12.59 -21.54
N VAL A 438 17.06 -11.70 -20.60
CA VAL A 438 16.07 -10.80 -20.00
C VAL A 438 16.03 -9.50 -20.81
N ALA A 439 14.85 -9.15 -21.34
CA ALA A 439 14.61 -7.88 -22.00
C ALA A 439 13.97 -6.88 -21.03
N GLY A 440 14.30 -5.60 -21.16
CA GLY A 440 13.69 -4.54 -20.36
C GLY A 440 12.16 -4.50 -20.53
N PRO A 441 11.38 -4.15 -19.49
CA PRO A 441 9.92 -4.26 -19.52
C PRO A 441 9.23 -3.16 -20.34
N ALA A 442 9.91 -2.05 -20.64
CA ALA A 442 9.34 -0.89 -21.33
C ALA A 442 10.23 -0.39 -22.48
N TRP A 443 9.59 0.10 -23.56
CA TRP A 443 10.32 0.69 -24.68
C TRP A 443 11.09 1.92 -24.21
N GLY A 444 12.37 1.96 -24.56
CA GLY A 444 13.25 3.04 -24.18
C GLY A 444 13.78 2.95 -22.76
N ALA A 445 13.56 1.87 -21.98
CA ALA A 445 14.13 1.69 -20.63
C ALA A 445 15.67 1.61 -20.64
N LYS A 446 16.27 1.06 -21.71
CA LYS A 446 17.70 0.77 -21.85
C LYS A 446 18.25 -0.20 -20.80
N PHE A 447 17.49 -1.25 -20.49
CA PHE A 447 17.87 -2.29 -19.53
C PHE A 447 19.16 -3.01 -19.96
N GLY A 448 19.99 -3.44 -19.01
CA GLY A 448 21.36 -3.90 -19.31
C GLY A 448 22.31 -2.78 -19.74
N ASN A 449 22.10 -1.56 -19.24
CA ASN A 449 23.12 -0.50 -19.23
C ASN A 449 24.17 -0.73 -18.14
N THR A 450 23.70 -1.27 -17.02
CA THR A 450 24.47 -1.82 -15.90
C THR A 450 23.93 -3.23 -15.66
N VAL A 451 24.81 -4.14 -15.27
CA VAL A 451 24.50 -5.52 -14.85
C VAL A 451 25.45 -5.87 -13.70
N ALA A 452 25.04 -6.76 -12.81
CA ALA A 452 25.86 -7.29 -11.73
C ALA A 452 25.44 -8.73 -11.38
N GLY A 453 26.34 -9.52 -10.82
CA GLY A 453 25.97 -10.59 -9.89
C GLY A 453 25.58 -9.98 -8.55
N LEU A 454 24.56 -10.52 -7.89
CA LEU A 454 24.08 -9.99 -6.60
C LEU A 454 24.48 -10.85 -5.39
N GLY A 455 24.96 -12.07 -5.62
CA GLY A 455 24.99 -13.10 -4.58
C GLY A 455 23.63 -13.79 -4.46
N ASP A 456 23.43 -14.53 -3.37
CA ASP A 456 22.21 -15.28 -3.03
C ASP A 456 21.31 -14.36 -2.20
N VAL A 457 20.40 -13.60 -2.83
CA VAL A 457 19.62 -12.55 -2.14
C VAL A 457 18.35 -13.08 -1.47
N ASP A 458 17.80 -14.21 -1.95
CA ASP A 458 16.63 -14.87 -1.35
C ASP A 458 16.96 -16.09 -0.47
N GLY A 459 18.21 -16.56 -0.49
CA GLY A 459 18.68 -17.69 0.31
C GLY A 459 18.19 -19.06 -0.16
N ASP A 460 17.69 -19.19 -1.39
CA ASP A 460 17.40 -20.49 -2.01
C ASP A 460 18.68 -21.29 -2.31
N GLY A 461 19.82 -20.59 -2.43
CA GLY A 461 21.15 -21.14 -2.62
C GLY A 461 21.78 -20.82 -3.98
N TYR A 462 21.03 -20.25 -4.93
CA TYR A 462 21.50 -20.00 -6.29
C TYR A 462 21.77 -18.50 -6.49
N PRO A 463 22.99 -18.08 -6.87
CA PRO A 463 23.30 -16.69 -7.13
C PRO A 463 22.37 -16.00 -8.15
N ASP A 464 22.02 -14.76 -7.83
CA ASP A 464 21.07 -13.90 -8.53
C ASP A 464 21.78 -12.84 -9.39
N VAL A 465 21.05 -12.23 -10.32
CA VAL A 465 21.61 -11.19 -11.22
C VAL A 465 20.81 -9.89 -11.24
N GLY A 466 21.51 -8.77 -11.09
CA GLY A 466 20.98 -7.42 -11.12
C GLY A 466 21.09 -6.78 -12.50
N MET A 467 20.06 -6.04 -12.92
CA MET A 467 20.04 -5.38 -14.23
C MET A 467 19.37 -4.00 -14.16
N GLY A 468 19.94 -3.01 -14.85
CA GLY A 468 19.46 -1.61 -14.76
C GLY A 468 19.44 -0.83 -16.08
N GLY A 469 18.56 0.17 -16.15
CA GLY A 469 18.36 1.05 -17.30
C GLY A 469 17.99 2.49 -16.94
N HIS A 470 18.63 3.47 -17.62
CA HIS A 470 18.50 4.92 -17.37
C HIS A 470 17.77 5.67 -18.51
N GLY A 471 16.77 5.05 -19.10
CA GLY A 471 16.17 5.51 -20.35
C GLY A 471 15.02 6.51 -20.20
N THR A 472 13.93 6.31 -20.96
CA THR A 472 12.64 7.01 -20.75
C THR A 472 11.83 6.41 -19.61
N VAL A 473 12.28 5.29 -19.07
CA VAL A 473 11.84 4.64 -17.83
C VAL A 473 13.12 4.28 -17.08
N THR A 474 13.14 4.52 -15.77
CA THR A 474 14.29 4.37 -14.87
C THR A 474 14.03 3.26 -13.87
N GLN A 475 14.72 2.13 -14.06
CA GLN A 475 14.45 0.89 -13.33
C GLN A 475 15.74 0.10 -13.08
N ALA A 476 15.79 -0.55 -11.94
CA ALA A 476 16.62 -1.71 -11.66
C ALA A 476 15.73 -2.92 -11.34
N GLY A 477 16.30 -4.11 -11.27
CA GLY A 477 15.63 -5.31 -10.76
C GLY A 477 16.64 -6.46 -10.60
N GLY A 478 16.43 -7.27 -9.58
CA GLY A 478 17.03 -8.60 -9.47
C GLY A 478 16.28 -9.61 -10.36
N HIS A 479 16.92 -10.74 -10.59
CA HIS A 479 16.32 -11.92 -11.20
C HIS A 479 16.96 -13.14 -10.55
N HIS A 480 16.12 -14.00 -9.95
CA HIS A 480 16.63 -15.09 -9.14
C HIS A 480 17.38 -16.15 -9.95
N GLY A 481 18.34 -16.82 -9.31
CA GLY A 481 19.01 -18.00 -9.82
C GLY A 481 18.07 -19.21 -9.93
N GLY A 482 18.65 -20.40 -10.02
CA GLY A 482 17.90 -21.65 -9.81
C GLY A 482 18.40 -22.82 -10.66
N PRO A 483 17.85 -24.04 -10.45
CA PRO A 483 18.29 -25.28 -11.11
C PRO A 483 18.03 -25.36 -12.63
N ALA A 484 17.65 -24.25 -13.27
CA ALA A 484 17.52 -24.08 -14.70
C ALA A 484 18.33 -22.89 -15.26
N GLY A 485 19.13 -22.22 -14.40
CA GLY A 485 19.62 -20.87 -14.63
C GLY A 485 18.57 -19.79 -14.34
N VAL A 486 18.99 -18.53 -14.45
CA VAL A 486 18.22 -17.34 -14.05
C VAL A 486 16.76 -17.32 -14.53
N GLU A 487 15.85 -17.08 -13.58
CA GLU A 487 14.41 -16.89 -13.74
C GLU A 487 14.06 -15.67 -14.64
N THR A 488 13.06 -15.83 -15.51
CA THR A 488 12.54 -14.73 -16.36
C THR A 488 11.27 -14.08 -15.82
N ALA A 489 10.72 -14.59 -14.71
CA ALA A 489 9.93 -13.77 -13.82
C ALA A 489 10.84 -12.65 -13.28
N ALA A 490 10.26 -11.49 -12.99
CA ALA A 490 11.01 -10.35 -12.50
C ALA A 490 10.67 -10.13 -11.04
N VAL A 491 11.72 -10.04 -10.21
CA VAL A 491 11.65 -9.36 -8.92
C VAL A 491 11.09 -7.94 -9.19
N PRO A 492 10.12 -7.44 -8.41
CA PRO A 492 9.48 -6.14 -8.55
C PRO A 492 10.46 -5.05 -8.99
N ALA A 493 10.26 -4.54 -10.21
CA ALA A 493 11.20 -3.63 -10.85
C ALA A 493 11.34 -2.33 -10.05
N LEU A 494 12.37 -2.28 -9.20
CA LEU A 494 12.75 -1.17 -8.34
C LEU A 494 12.77 0.11 -9.19
N SER A 495 11.88 1.04 -8.83
CA SER A 495 11.66 2.27 -9.59
C SER A 495 11.76 3.48 -8.68
N GLY A 496 12.60 4.43 -9.08
CA GLY A 496 12.95 5.60 -8.29
C GLY A 496 12.81 6.88 -9.09
N GLY A 497 13.77 7.79 -8.91
CA GLY A 497 13.76 9.11 -9.53
C GLY A 497 14.30 9.16 -10.97
N VAL A 498 15.08 10.21 -11.23
CA VAL A 498 15.34 10.74 -12.57
C VAL A 498 16.36 9.91 -13.35
N THR A 499 17.24 9.17 -12.68
CA THR A 499 18.18 8.22 -13.29
C THR A 499 18.37 6.93 -12.48
N PHE A 500 17.39 6.52 -11.67
CA PHE A 500 17.42 5.26 -10.92
C PHE A 500 17.72 4.05 -11.82
N GLY A 501 18.57 3.14 -11.36
CA GLY A 501 19.07 2.01 -12.15
C GLY A 501 20.12 2.38 -13.21
N LYS A 502 20.71 3.58 -13.17
CA LYS A 502 21.85 3.96 -14.04
C LYS A 502 23.11 3.17 -13.68
N PHE A 503 23.33 2.95 -12.39
CA PHE A 503 24.32 2.03 -11.83
C PHE A 503 23.63 1.24 -10.72
N LEU A 504 24.03 -0.01 -10.59
CA LEU A 504 23.70 -0.90 -9.49
C LEU A 504 24.87 -1.86 -9.34
N ASP A 505 25.00 -2.47 -8.18
CA ASP A 505 25.92 -3.58 -7.96
C ASP A 505 25.35 -4.55 -6.91
N GLY A 506 25.93 -5.75 -6.82
CA GLY A 506 25.87 -6.53 -5.59
C GLY A 506 26.59 -5.76 -4.48
N ALA A 507 26.11 -5.88 -3.24
CA ALA A 507 26.67 -5.13 -2.10
C ALA A 507 27.33 -6.01 -1.03
N GLY A 508 27.19 -7.34 -1.11
CA GLY A 508 27.61 -8.27 -0.06
C GLY A 508 26.57 -8.38 1.05
N ASP A 509 26.93 -8.99 2.17
CA ASP A 509 26.10 -9.09 3.38
C ASP A 509 26.38 -7.86 4.27
N LEU A 510 25.71 -6.73 4.01
CA LEU A 510 26.00 -5.45 4.69
C LEU A 510 25.41 -5.39 6.11
N ASP A 511 24.37 -6.18 6.42
CA ASP A 511 23.77 -6.25 7.77
C ASP A 511 23.90 -7.59 8.51
N GLY A 512 24.58 -8.58 7.91
CA GLY A 512 25.10 -9.78 8.55
C GLY A 512 24.02 -10.78 8.94
N ASP A 513 22.89 -10.78 8.24
CA ASP A 513 21.79 -11.71 8.46
C ASP A 513 21.97 -13.03 7.68
N GLY A 514 22.86 -13.04 6.69
CA GLY A 514 23.28 -14.19 5.90
C GLY A 514 22.72 -14.25 4.48
N PHE A 515 22.03 -13.21 4.02
CA PHE A 515 21.58 -13.01 2.64
C PHE A 515 22.43 -11.93 1.95
N ALA A 516 22.45 -11.89 0.62
CA ALA A 516 23.20 -10.86 -0.11
C ALA A 516 22.35 -9.62 -0.43
N ASP A 517 22.92 -8.44 -0.22
CA ASP A 517 22.28 -7.15 -0.47
C ASP A 517 22.59 -6.60 -1.87
N LEU A 518 21.78 -5.63 -2.32
CA LEU A 518 22.05 -4.90 -3.57
C LEU A 518 22.00 -3.38 -3.38
N VAL A 519 22.84 -2.68 -4.15
CA VAL A 519 22.90 -1.21 -4.17
C VAL A 519 22.43 -0.66 -5.51
N VAL A 520 21.64 0.43 -5.49
CA VAL A 520 21.19 1.14 -6.70
C VAL A 520 21.45 2.65 -6.58
N ALA A 521 22.04 3.24 -7.63
CA ALA A 521 22.29 4.67 -7.72
C ALA A 521 21.27 5.42 -8.58
N ASP A 522 20.85 6.60 -8.11
CA ASP A 522 20.17 7.63 -8.88
C ASP A 522 20.90 8.99 -8.73
N PRO A 523 21.97 9.25 -9.51
CA PRO A 523 22.64 10.56 -9.48
C PRO A 523 21.77 11.73 -9.97
N GLY A 524 20.62 11.46 -10.60
CA GLY A 524 19.67 12.48 -11.06
C GLY A 524 18.75 12.98 -9.94
N ALA A 525 18.38 12.09 -9.01
CA ALA A 525 17.80 12.46 -7.71
C ALA A 525 18.87 12.89 -6.70
N GLY A 526 20.11 12.40 -6.86
CA GLY A 526 21.22 12.61 -5.94
C GLY A 526 21.20 11.62 -4.77
N THR A 527 20.84 10.37 -5.02
CA THR A 527 20.68 9.31 -4.00
C THR A 527 21.38 8.01 -4.35
N VAL A 528 21.82 7.29 -3.30
CA VAL A 528 22.17 5.87 -3.32
C VAL A 528 21.18 5.15 -2.40
N ALA A 529 20.63 4.04 -2.88
CA ALA A 529 19.71 3.15 -2.16
C ALA A 529 20.38 1.80 -1.93
N VAL A 530 20.24 1.22 -0.74
CA VAL A 530 20.47 -0.22 -0.50
C VAL A 530 19.13 -0.87 -0.27
N HIS A 531 18.96 -2.03 -0.91
CA HIS A 531 17.88 -2.97 -0.66
C HIS A 531 18.50 -4.21 -0.06
N PHE A 532 18.01 -4.62 1.10
CA PHE A 532 18.55 -5.76 1.82
C PHE A 532 18.07 -7.07 1.20
N GLY A 533 18.84 -8.13 1.40
CA GLY A 533 18.42 -9.50 1.11
C GLY A 533 17.33 -9.99 2.07
N GLY A 534 16.95 -11.26 1.90
CA GLY A 534 16.02 -11.96 2.77
C GLY A 534 15.10 -12.89 2.01
N PRO A 535 14.42 -13.83 2.67
CA PRO A 535 13.60 -14.80 1.98
C PRO A 535 12.31 -14.18 1.44
N ASP A 536 11.92 -14.64 0.25
CA ASP A 536 10.59 -14.54 -0.38
C ASP A 536 10.01 -15.97 -0.41
N LEU A 537 9.01 -16.25 0.43
CA LEU A 537 8.42 -17.59 0.56
C LEU A 537 7.18 -17.79 -0.33
N ASP A 538 6.62 -16.73 -0.90
CA ASP A 538 5.38 -16.78 -1.71
C ASP A 538 5.59 -16.51 -3.21
N GLY A 539 6.69 -15.86 -3.59
CA GLY A 539 7.17 -15.70 -4.96
C GLY A 539 6.64 -14.44 -5.69
N ASP A 540 6.22 -13.42 -4.95
CA ASP A 540 5.91 -12.08 -5.49
C ASP A 540 7.17 -11.23 -5.77
N GLY A 541 8.27 -11.50 -5.06
CA GLY A 541 9.58 -10.85 -5.19
C GLY A 541 9.83 -9.67 -4.22
N TRP A 542 8.99 -9.45 -3.20
CA TRP A 542 9.39 -8.62 -2.06
C TRP A 542 9.86 -9.51 -0.92
N VAL A 543 11.10 -9.31 -0.48
CA VAL A 543 11.67 -10.03 0.67
C VAL A 543 10.97 -9.62 1.98
N MET A 544 11.04 -10.48 2.99
CA MET A 544 10.43 -10.34 4.32
C MET A 544 10.65 -9.00 5.08
N ALA A 545 11.56 -8.13 4.65
CA ALA A 545 11.71 -6.78 5.21
C ALA A 545 10.66 -5.80 4.63
N GLU A 546 10.42 -5.86 3.32
CA GLU A 546 9.43 -5.07 2.57
C GLU A 546 8.03 -5.69 2.57
N ASP A 547 7.90 -7.02 2.40
CA ASP A 547 6.60 -7.69 2.52
C ASP A 547 6.18 -7.84 3.99
N CYS A 548 4.91 -8.12 4.23
CA CYS A 548 4.34 -8.27 5.57
C CYS A 548 3.43 -9.49 5.75
N ASP A 549 2.97 -10.15 4.70
CA ASP A 549 2.25 -11.43 4.78
C ASP A 549 2.73 -12.35 3.65
N ASP A 550 3.91 -12.93 3.86
CA ASP A 550 4.68 -13.81 2.96
C ASP A 550 4.00 -15.19 2.77
N ALA A 551 2.78 -15.10 2.24
CA ALA A 551 1.78 -16.13 1.98
C ALA A 551 0.62 -15.60 1.08
N ASP A 552 0.45 -14.27 0.91
CA ASP A 552 -0.46 -13.64 -0.06
C ASP A 552 0.17 -12.43 -0.79
N THR A 553 0.69 -12.70 -1.99
CA THR A 553 1.18 -11.85 -3.12
C THR A 553 0.46 -10.50 -3.39
N GLY A 554 -0.63 -10.22 -2.68
CA GLY A 554 -1.32 -8.93 -2.66
C GLY A 554 -0.93 -7.97 -1.52
N VAL A 555 -0.23 -8.42 -0.47
CA VAL A 555 -0.18 -7.76 0.86
C VAL A 555 1.21 -7.17 1.21
N ARG A 556 1.73 -6.38 0.28
CA ARG A 556 3.08 -5.77 0.26
C ARG A 556 3.33 -4.62 1.24
N GLY A 557 2.92 -4.79 2.49
CA GLY A 557 3.08 -3.80 3.55
C GLY A 557 1.81 -3.51 4.33
N GLY A 558 1.99 -3.06 5.58
CA GLY A 558 0.93 -2.97 6.58
C GLY A 558 -0.30 -2.19 6.13
N VAL A 559 -1.45 -2.84 6.24
CA VAL A 559 -2.78 -2.29 5.97
C VAL A 559 -3.31 -1.55 7.20
N SER A 560 -4.11 -0.49 6.99
CA SER A 560 -4.90 0.09 8.08
C SER A 560 -5.96 -0.91 8.53
N VAL A 561 -6.04 -1.12 9.83
CA VAL A 561 -7.03 -1.95 10.52
C VAL A 561 -7.68 -1.14 11.64
N TRP A 562 -8.92 -1.49 11.95
CA TRP A 562 -9.70 -0.91 13.04
C TRP A 562 -10.25 -2.05 13.91
N ASP A 563 -10.36 -1.83 15.22
CA ASP A 563 -11.03 -2.77 16.11
C ASP A 563 -12.53 -2.83 15.76
N ASP A 564 -13.09 -4.04 15.81
CA ASP A 564 -14.49 -4.40 15.53
C ASP A 564 -15.02 -5.16 16.76
N ARG A 565 -15.85 -4.50 17.58
CA ARG A 565 -16.25 -4.98 18.91
C ARG A 565 -17.53 -5.80 18.93
N ASP A 566 -18.47 -5.50 18.05
CA ASP A 566 -19.76 -6.20 17.94
C ASP A 566 -19.82 -7.25 16.81
N ALA A 567 -18.83 -7.23 15.90
CA ALA A 567 -18.60 -8.17 14.81
C ALA A 567 -19.53 -8.04 13.59
N ASP A 568 -19.98 -6.82 13.25
CA ASP A 568 -20.68 -6.56 11.98
C ASP A 568 -19.75 -6.50 10.74
N GLY A 569 -18.45 -6.29 10.98
CA GLY A 569 -17.42 -6.21 9.94
C GLY A 569 -17.03 -4.79 9.50
N PHE A 570 -17.45 -3.74 10.19
CA PHE A 570 -16.86 -2.41 10.23
C PHE A 570 -16.11 -2.20 11.56
N GLY A 571 -15.37 -1.08 11.71
CA GLY A 571 -14.63 -0.80 12.94
C GLY A 571 -14.42 0.68 13.23
N ASP A 572 -14.20 0.99 14.51
CA ASP A 572 -14.12 2.34 15.08
C ASP A 572 -12.96 3.13 14.47
N ARG A 573 -13.27 4.23 13.78
CA ARG A 573 -12.31 5.19 13.21
C ARG A 573 -11.25 5.68 14.22
N ALA A 574 -11.55 5.73 15.51
CA ALA A 574 -10.63 6.16 16.56
C ALA A 574 -9.57 5.10 16.95
N THR A 575 -9.71 3.85 16.48
CA THR A 575 -8.81 2.72 16.79
C THR A 575 -7.76 2.44 15.70
N GLU A 576 -7.65 3.29 14.66
CA GLU A 576 -6.79 3.04 13.50
C GLU A 576 -5.36 2.62 13.89
N ALA A 577 -5.02 1.39 13.52
CA ALA A 577 -3.69 0.81 13.63
C ALA A 577 -3.20 0.36 12.24
N VAL A 578 -1.88 0.20 12.10
CA VAL A 578 -1.28 -0.42 10.92
C VAL A 578 -0.84 -1.83 11.31
N ALA A 579 -1.36 -2.85 10.63
CA ALA A 579 -1.06 -4.25 10.87
C ALA A 579 -0.81 -4.98 9.55
N CYS A 580 -0.06 -6.07 9.60
CA CYS A 580 0.22 -6.88 8.41
C CYS A 580 -1.03 -7.65 7.97
N VAL A 581 -1.66 -8.32 8.94
CA VAL A 581 -2.94 -9.02 8.83
C VAL A 581 -3.82 -8.56 9.99
N PRO A 582 -5.14 -8.35 9.81
CA PRO A 582 -6.03 -7.99 10.93
C PRO A 582 -6.01 -9.03 12.04
N ALA A 583 -5.88 -8.58 13.30
CA ALA A 583 -6.00 -9.47 14.45
C ALA A 583 -7.45 -9.97 14.62
N THR A 584 -7.66 -10.97 15.48
CA THR A 584 -9.02 -11.42 15.81
C THR A 584 -9.78 -10.31 16.55
N GLY A 585 -10.85 -9.80 15.93
CA GLY A 585 -11.56 -8.59 16.39
C GLY A 585 -11.07 -7.29 15.74
N GLN A 586 -10.44 -7.37 14.56
CA GLN A 586 -10.08 -6.22 13.73
C GLN A 586 -10.47 -6.44 12.27
N VAL A 587 -10.76 -5.35 11.55
CA VAL A 587 -11.24 -5.37 10.16
C VAL A 587 -10.61 -4.29 9.27
N LEU A 588 -10.76 -4.48 7.96
CA LEU A 588 -10.25 -3.59 6.90
C LEU A 588 -11.27 -2.51 6.47
N ARG A 589 -12.46 -2.45 7.08
CA ARG A 589 -13.50 -1.47 6.75
C ARG A 589 -13.69 -0.49 7.91
N SER A 590 -13.01 0.65 7.83
CA SER A 590 -13.33 1.77 8.72
C SER A 590 -14.68 2.36 8.40
N GLY A 591 -15.40 2.86 9.42
CA GLY A 591 -16.50 3.80 9.18
C GLY A 591 -17.60 3.85 10.21
N ASP A 592 -17.59 2.88 11.12
CA ASP A 592 -18.43 2.80 12.32
C ASP A 592 -18.41 4.11 13.13
N CYS A 593 -19.53 4.40 13.80
CA CYS A 593 -19.77 5.54 14.66
C CYS A 593 -20.35 5.19 16.05
N ASP A 594 -20.67 3.93 16.36
CA ASP A 594 -21.03 3.41 17.69
C ASP A 594 -20.67 1.91 17.84
N ASP A 595 -19.37 1.58 17.77
CA ASP A 595 -18.67 0.27 17.92
C ASP A 595 -19.02 -0.50 19.22
N ALA A 596 -20.28 -0.81 19.37
CA ALA A 596 -20.95 -1.51 20.46
C ALA A 596 -22.34 -2.01 20.03
N ARG A 597 -22.66 -1.95 18.72
CA ARG A 597 -23.97 -2.08 18.11
C ARG A 597 -23.87 -2.58 16.66
N ASP A 598 -24.23 -3.84 16.46
CA ASP A 598 -24.31 -4.53 15.16
C ASP A 598 -25.42 -4.01 14.21
N ASP A 599 -25.92 -2.80 14.46
CA ASP A 599 -26.94 -2.08 13.70
C ASP A 599 -26.61 -0.59 13.44
N VAL A 600 -25.37 -0.13 13.71
CA VAL A 600 -24.92 1.26 13.48
C VAL A 600 -23.60 1.31 12.68
N HIS A 601 -23.70 1.21 11.35
CA HIS A 601 -22.53 1.12 10.48
C HIS A 601 -22.80 1.61 9.04
N PRO A 602 -21.78 1.92 8.22
CA PRO A 602 -21.96 2.51 6.87
C PRO A 602 -22.79 1.74 5.83
N ASP A 603 -23.10 0.45 6.06
CA ASP A 603 -23.98 -0.36 5.20
C ASP A 603 -25.39 -0.56 5.81
N ALA A 604 -25.66 -0.01 7.01
CA ALA A 604 -26.90 -0.20 7.74
C ALA A 604 -28.11 0.48 7.09
N MET A 605 -29.31 0.06 7.49
CA MET A 605 -30.56 0.72 7.08
C MET A 605 -31.06 1.62 8.21
N GLU A 606 -31.04 2.94 7.98
CA GLU A 606 -31.63 3.95 8.88
C GLU A 606 -33.07 3.60 9.30
N VAL A 607 -33.38 3.89 10.56
CA VAL A 607 -34.71 3.74 11.16
C VAL A 607 -35.25 5.13 11.51
N PRO A 608 -36.21 5.68 10.75
CA PRO A 608 -36.56 7.09 10.90
C PRO A 608 -37.09 7.46 12.30
N GLY A 609 -36.48 8.49 12.89
CA GLY A 609 -36.92 9.14 14.11
C GLY A 609 -36.61 8.39 15.41
N ASP A 610 -35.70 7.41 15.39
CA ASP A 610 -35.25 6.70 16.59
C ASP A 610 -34.07 7.41 17.33
N ARG A 611 -33.55 8.49 16.74
CA ARG A 611 -32.47 9.37 17.24
C ARG A 611 -31.05 8.82 17.02
N LEU A 612 -30.87 7.89 16.08
CA LEU A 612 -29.62 7.20 15.79
C LEU A 612 -29.24 7.33 14.30
N ASP A 613 -28.10 7.98 14.05
CA ASP A 613 -27.39 8.04 12.76
C ASP A 613 -26.84 6.64 12.40
N GLY A 614 -27.75 5.74 12.02
CA GLY A 614 -27.47 4.31 11.87
C GLY A 614 -26.54 3.99 10.71
N ASN A 615 -26.50 4.83 9.67
CA ASN A 615 -25.64 4.65 8.50
C ASN A 615 -24.32 5.45 8.58
N CYS A 616 -24.08 6.17 9.68
CA CYS A 616 -22.90 6.99 9.92
C CYS A 616 -22.58 8.03 8.82
N ASP A 617 -23.58 8.51 8.08
CA ASP A 617 -23.43 9.52 7.02
C ASP A 617 -23.56 10.97 7.52
N GLY A 618 -23.96 11.15 8.79
CA GLY A 618 -24.13 12.45 9.43
C GLY A 618 -25.55 12.98 9.38
N TRP A 619 -26.56 12.16 9.07
CA TRP A 619 -27.96 12.56 8.99
C TRP A 619 -28.87 11.63 9.84
N GLU A 620 -30.01 12.18 10.26
CA GLU A 620 -31.12 11.46 10.89
C GLU A 620 -32.37 11.68 10.03
N GLN A 621 -32.98 10.61 9.51
CA GLN A 621 -34.30 10.68 8.90
C GLN A 621 -35.38 10.95 9.96
N CYS A 622 -35.82 12.21 10.07
CA CYS A 622 -36.99 12.58 10.86
C CYS A 622 -38.27 12.53 10.02
N PHE A 623 -39.43 12.39 10.65
CA PHE A 623 -40.73 12.48 9.97
C PHE A 623 -41.16 13.94 9.80
N VAL A 624 -41.70 14.26 8.62
CA VAL A 624 -42.31 15.56 8.33
C VAL A 624 -43.74 15.59 8.86
N ASP A 625 -43.95 16.43 9.87
CA ASP A 625 -45.26 16.99 10.20
C ASP A 625 -45.64 17.96 9.07
N ALA A 626 -46.73 17.67 8.36
CA ALA A 626 -47.05 18.30 7.08
C ALA A 626 -47.79 19.64 7.23
N ASP A 627 -48.54 19.82 8.32
CA ASP A 627 -49.38 20.98 8.55
C ASP A 627 -49.22 21.64 9.94
N GLY A 628 -48.65 20.92 10.92
CA GLY A 628 -48.19 21.42 12.22
C GLY A 628 -49.00 20.98 13.44
N ASP A 629 -49.77 19.89 13.37
CA ASP A 629 -50.63 19.40 14.46
C ASP A 629 -49.87 18.55 15.52
N GLY A 630 -48.81 17.85 15.13
CA GLY A 630 -48.03 16.92 15.96
C GLY A 630 -48.33 15.43 15.78
N VAL A 631 -49.05 15.02 14.73
CA VAL A 631 -49.44 13.64 14.40
C VAL A 631 -48.79 13.19 13.07
N LEU A 632 -48.74 11.88 12.82
CA LEU A 632 -48.17 11.29 11.60
C LEU A 632 -49.22 10.55 10.75
N SER A 633 -49.24 10.89 9.46
CA SER A 633 -50.05 10.23 8.41
C SER A 633 -49.62 8.77 8.16
N ASP A 634 -50.51 7.96 7.55
CA ASP A 634 -50.22 6.57 7.13
C ASP A 634 -49.07 6.46 6.09
N ARG A 635 -48.62 7.60 5.57
CA ARG A 635 -47.60 7.78 4.53
C ARG A 635 -46.59 8.89 4.83
N ALA A 636 -46.44 9.30 6.10
CA ALA A 636 -45.54 10.39 6.53
C ALA A 636 -44.19 10.40 5.79
N GLU A 637 -43.89 11.50 5.08
CA GLU A 637 -42.62 11.65 4.35
C GLU A 637 -41.46 11.85 5.35
N THR A 638 -40.28 11.32 5.02
CA THR A 638 -39.07 11.51 5.84
C THR A 638 -38.14 12.58 5.25
N VAL A 639 -37.42 13.27 6.13
CA VAL A 639 -36.43 14.28 5.77
C VAL A 639 -35.17 14.08 6.61
N GLY A 640 -34.01 14.08 5.96
CA GLY A 640 -32.72 14.04 6.65
C GLY A 640 -32.44 15.35 7.38
N VAL A 641 -32.06 15.25 8.66
CA VAL A 641 -31.62 16.35 9.51
C VAL A 641 -30.13 16.18 9.80
N GLU A 642 -29.32 17.21 9.55
CA GLU A 642 -27.85 17.17 9.72
C GLU A 642 -27.49 16.99 11.22
N THR A 643 -26.80 15.89 11.54
CA THR A 643 -26.36 15.52 12.89
C THR A 643 -24.88 15.83 13.11
N VAL A 644 -24.42 15.76 14.36
CA VAL A 644 -22.99 15.72 14.70
C VAL A 644 -22.74 14.59 15.71
N SER A 645 -23.17 13.38 15.34
CA SER A 645 -23.06 12.11 16.09
C SER A 645 -23.88 12.01 17.40
N LEU A 646 -24.50 10.84 17.59
CA LEU A 646 -25.18 10.36 18.80
C LEU A 646 -26.18 11.34 19.47
N GLY A 647 -27.40 11.36 18.92
CA GLY A 647 -28.59 11.89 19.60
C GLY A 647 -29.13 13.20 19.06
N VAL A 648 -29.60 13.21 17.80
CA VAL A 648 -30.44 14.30 17.30
C VAL A 648 -31.88 14.10 17.77
N ASP A 649 -32.47 15.16 18.31
CA ASP A 649 -33.89 15.22 18.65
C ASP A 649 -34.62 15.93 17.51
N CYS A 650 -35.37 15.18 16.69
CA CYS A 650 -36.18 15.71 15.59
C CYS A 650 -37.03 16.92 16.02
N SER A 651 -37.56 16.89 17.26
CA SER A 651 -38.41 17.97 17.78
C SER A 651 -37.67 19.29 18.00
N ALA A 652 -36.35 19.25 18.21
CA ALA A 652 -35.51 20.44 18.29
C ALA A 652 -35.31 21.13 16.93
N HIS A 653 -35.58 20.43 15.82
CA HIS A 653 -35.50 20.94 14.45
C HIS A 653 -36.88 21.23 13.82
N GLY A 654 -37.98 20.95 14.54
CA GLY A 654 -39.35 21.14 14.04
C GLY A 654 -39.90 19.96 13.25
N TYR A 655 -39.37 18.75 13.48
CA TYR A 655 -39.81 17.50 12.88
C TYR A 655 -40.22 16.49 13.97
N LEU A 656 -40.90 15.41 13.59
CA LEU A 656 -41.36 14.39 14.52
C LEU A 656 -40.43 13.17 14.52
N GLY A 657 -40.27 12.57 15.71
CA GLY A 657 -39.59 11.29 15.89
C GLY A 657 -40.59 10.14 16.06
N MET A 658 -40.09 8.91 16.22
CA MET A 658 -40.92 7.69 16.29
C MET A 658 -41.88 7.66 17.50
N ASP A 659 -41.65 8.51 18.52
CA ASP A 659 -42.52 8.70 19.69
C ASP A 659 -43.87 9.39 19.36
N ALA A 660 -44.04 9.96 18.17
CA ALA A 660 -45.27 10.67 17.77
C ALA A 660 -46.47 9.73 17.55
N PRO A 661 -47.71 10.20 17.79
CA PRO A 661 -48.92 9.45 17.43
C PRO A 661 -49.06 9.32 15.90
N TRP A 662 -49.71 8.24 15.47
CA TRP A 662 -49.96 7.93 14.05
C TRP A 662 -51.46 7.81 13.78
N GLY A 663 -51.89 8.18 12.57
CA GLY A 663 -53.25 7.99 12.08
C GLY A 663 -53.94 9.24 11.52
N ASP A 664 -53.20 10.33 11.26
CA ASP A 664 -53.69 11.48 10.49
C ASP A 664 -54.30 11.00 9.15
N CYS A 665 -55.39 11.65 8.74
CA CYS A 665 -56.23 11.29 7.62
C CYS A 665 -56.49 12.41 6.57
N ASP A 666 -55.98 13.64 6.76
CA ASP A 666 -55.98 14.72 5.74
C ASP A 666 -54.77 15.63 5.99
N ASP A 667 -53.56 15.19 5.59
CA ASP A 667 -52.19 15.76 5.80
C ASP A 667 -51.95 17.26 5.41
N ALA A 668 -52.98 18.09 5.36
CA ALA A 668 -53.00 19.49 4.98
C ALA A 668 -54.05 20.32 5.76
N ALA A 669 -54.59 19.79 6.86
CA ALA A 669 -55.64 20.34 7.68
C ALA A 669 -55.38 20.05 9.19
N PRO A 670 -54.72 20.96 9.94
CA PRO A 670 -54.34 20.75 11.35
C PRO A 670 -55.51 20.67 12.35
N ASP A 671 -56.74 20.62 11.84
CA ASP A 671 -57.99 20.40 12.54
C ASP A 671 -58.63 19.03 12.25
N ILE A 672 -57.96 18.16 11.48
CA ILE A 672 -58.41 16.82 11.07
C ILE A 672 -57.34 15.78 11.45
N HIS A 673 -57.43 15.22 12.65
CA HIS A 673 -56.43 14.27 13.18
C HIS A 673 -57.02 13.39 14.30
N PRO A 674 -56.43 12.21 14.58
CA PRO A 674 -56.75 11.39 15.75
C PRO A 674 -56.97 12.18 17.05
N GLY A 675 -58.22 12.21 17.52
CA GLY A 675 -58.59 12.90 18.75
C GLY A 675 -58.72 14.43 18.65
N ALA A 676 -58.95 14.96 17.44
CA ALA A 676 -59.51 16.29 17.22
C ALA A 676 -60.95 16.39 17.82
N ALA A 677 -61.65 17.49 17.52
CA ALA A 677 -63.03 17.68 17.95
C ALA A 677 -63.94 17.90 16.75
N GLU A 678 -64.75 16.90 16.44
CA GLU A 678 -65.79 16.93 15.40
C GLU A 678 -66.54 18.26 15.34
N VAL A 679 -66.66 18.82 14.14
CA VAL A 679 -67.54 19.96 13.84
C VAL A 679 -68.46 19.62 12.68
N CYS A 680 -69.68 20.20 12.67
CA CYS A 680 -70.70 19.91 11.65
C CYS A 680 -70.30 20.36 10.23
N ASN A 681 -69.46 19.58 9.56
CA ASN A 681 -68.84 19.89 8.28
C ASN A 681 -68.96 18.73 7.26
N GLY A 682 -69.36 17.52 7.71
CA GLY A 682 -69.46 16.31 6.88
C GLY A 682 -68.14 15.61 6.55
N ARG A 683 -67.10 15.84 7.36
CA ARG A 683 -65.79 15.18 7.39
C ARG A 683 -65.65 14.39 8.70
N ASP A 684 -64.66 13.53 8.71
CA ASP A 684 -64.22 12.65 9.79
C ASP A 684 -63.04 13.37 10.44
N ASP A 685 -63.31 14.32 11.34
CA ASP A 685 -62.31 15.25 11.87
C ASP A 685 -61.41 14.57 12.91
N ASP A 686 -61.95 13.66 13.75
CA ASP A 686 -61.16 12.89 14.73
C ASP A 686 -60.57 11.56 14.18
N CYS A 687 -60.81 11.27 12.89
CA CYS A 687 -60.36 10.11 12.13
C CYS A 687 -60.78 8.72 12.70
N ASP A 688 -61.85 8.59 13.51
CA ASP A 688 -62.38 7.29 13.98
C ASP A 688 -63.06 6.46 12.87
N GLY A 689 -63.49 7.12 11.79
CA GLY A 689 -64.23 6.51 10.68
C GLY A 689 -65.70 6.94 10.59
N ALA A 690 -66.13 7.95 11.36
CA ALA A 690 -67.53 8.32 11.54
C ALA A 690 -67.78 9.84 11.60
N ALA A 691 -67.64 10.51 10.46
CA ALA A 691 -67.99 11.92 10.26
C ALA A 691 -69.24 12.45 11.01
N ASP A 692 -69.08 13.61 11.65
CA ASP A 692 -69.99 14.29 12.57
C ASP A 692 -70.32 13.47 13.88
N VAL A 693 -69.45 12.52 14.31
CA VAL A 693 -69.66 11.62 15.47
C VAL A 693 -68.36 11.43 16.30
N PRO A 694 -68.35 11.68 17.63
CA PRO A 694 -69.46 12.03 18.50
C PRO A 694 -70.04 13.41 18.19
N MET A 695 -71.37 13.52 18.29
CA MET A 695 -72.11 14.73 17.91
C MET A 695 -71.46 16.01 18.48
N PRO A 696 -71.07 16.96 17.61
CA PRO A 696 -70.42 18.21 18.03
C PRO A 696 -71.24 18.95 19.09
N GLU A 697 -70.59 19.45 20.16
CA GLU A 697 -71.32 20.16 21.24
C GLU A 697 -72.07 21.40 20.71
N ASP A 698 -71.50 22.07 19.70
CA ASP A 698 -72.07 23.24 19.01
C ASP A 698 -73.02 22.90 17.84
N ALA A 699 -73.36 21.61 17.62
CA ALA A 699 -74.26 21.20 16.54
C ALA A 699 -75.66 21.85 16.66
N PRO A 700 -76.31 22.26 15.55
CA PRO A 700 -77.57 22.98 15.62
C PRO A 700 -78.73 22.10 16.11
N PHE A 701 -79.72 22.77 16.72
CA PHE A 701 -80.96 22.15 17.16
C PHE A 701 -82.08 22.32 16.11
N TRP A 702 -82.97 21.34 16.07
CA TRP A 702 -84.11 21.28 15.17
C TRP A 702 -85.38 20.93 15.96
N TRP A 703 -86.52 21.44 15.50
CA TRP A 703 -87.86 21.12 16.02
C TRP A 703 -88.60 20.24 15.01
N PRO A 704 -89.41 19.25 15.45
CA PRO A 704 -90.30 18.55 14.54
C PRO A 704 -91.34 19.49 13.94
N ASP A 705 -91.81 19.09 12.76
CA ASP A 705 -92.81 19.69 11.88
C ASP A 705 -93.77 18.54 11.53
N ASP A 706 -94.76 18.29 12.41
CA ASP A 706 -95.56 17.05 12.40
C ASP A 706 -96.64 17.05 11.30
N ASP A 707 -96.90 18.19 10.64
CA ASP A 707 -97.87 18.34 9.55
C ASP A 707 -97.28 18.81 8.19
N GLY A 708 -96.10 19.42 8.17
CA GLY A 708 -95.30 19.68 6.97
C GLY A 708 -95.46 21.06 6.33
N ASP A 709 -95.87 22.11 7.08
CA ASP A 709 -95.94 23.48 6.55
C ASP A 709 -94.62 24.29 6.63
N GLY A 710 -93.67 23.84 7.45
CA GLY A 710 -92.34 24.46 7.60
C GLY A 710 -92.19 25.38 8.82
N ALA A 711 -93.22 25.53 9.66
CA ALA A 711 -93.05 25.85 11.07
C ALA A 711 -92.79 24.57 11.88
N GLY A 712 -92.75 24.68 13.22
CA GLY A 712 -92.49 23.51 14.07
C GLY A 712 -92.43 23.84 15.57
N ARG A 713 -92.35 22.79 16.39
CA ARG A 713 -92.57 22.87 17.84
C ARG A 713 -92.01 21.66 18.60
N GLY A 714 -91.89 21.77 19.93
CA GLY A 714 -91.79 20.59 20.80
C GLY A 714 -90.40 20.35 21.41
N VAL A 715 -89.97 19.08 21.45
CA VAL A 715 -88.68 18.68 22.03
C VAL A 715 -87.61 18.74 20.95
N THR A 716 -86.54 19.48 21.22
CA THR A 716 -85.45 19.66 20.25
C THR A 716 -84.65 18.37 20.07
N VAL A 717 -84.20 18.12 18.83
CA VAL A 717 -83.12 17.18 18.54
C VAL A 717 -81.91 17.98 18.07
N GLN A 718 -80.72 17.52 18.45
CA GLN A 718 -79.46 18.08 17.96
C GLN A 718 -79.02 17.26 16.73
N ALA A 719 -78.63 17.92 15.64
CA ALA A 719 -78.19 17.27 14.41
C ALA A 719 -77.41 18.26 13.51
N CYS A 720 -76.42 17.80 12.76
CA CYS A 720 -75.69 18.68 11.83
C CYS A 720 -76.51 19.09 10.59
N ALA A 721 -77.58 18.35 10.26
CA ALA A 721 -78.55 18.71 9.24
C ALA A 721 -79.98 18.37 9.70
N ALA A 722 -80.98 19.02 9.11
CA ALA A 722 -82.40 18.78 9.39
C ALA A 722 -82.77 17.30 9.20
N PRO A 723 -83.29 16.62 10.24
CA PRO A 723 -83.95 15.32 10.07
C PRO A 723 -85.22 15.45 9.20
N GLU A 724 -85.68 14.34 8.61
CA GLU A 724 -86.93 14.34 7.83
C GLU A 724 -88.13 14.61 8.75
N GLY A 725 -88.93 15.65 8.43
CA GLY A 725 -90.01 16.15 9.30
C GLY A 725 -89.55 17.08 10.42
N TYR A 726 -88.44 17.81 10.23
CA TYR A 726 -87.91 18.77 11.20
C TYR A 726 -87.44 20.08 10.53
N VAL A 727 -87.58 21.19 11.25
CA VAL A 727 -87.24 22.57 10.86
C VAL A 727 -86.25 23.20 11.85
N PRO A 728 -85.46 24.23 11.45
CA PRO A 728 -84.48 24.84 12.35
C PRO A 728 -85.17 25.59 13.50
N VAL A 729 -84.58 25.55 14.70
CA VAL A 729 -85.08 26.34 15.84
C VAL A 729 -85.06 27.83 15.50
N SER A 730 -86.19 28.50 15.74
CA SER A 730 -86.34 29.95 15.54
C SER A 730 -86.92 30.62 16.80
N ASP A 731 -86.84 31.95 16.88
CA ASP A 731 -87.45 32.74 17.96
C ASP A 731 -89.00 32.71 17.95
N VAL A 732 -89.61 32.16 16.89
CA VAL A 732 -91.06 32.03 16.70
C VAL A 732 -91.44 30.54 16.60
N GLN A 733 -92.54 30.16 17.24
CA GLN A 733 -93.00 28.78 17.39
C GLN A 733 -94.39 28.58 16.78
N ASP A 734 -94.60 27.43 16.17
CA ASP A 734 -95.92 26.98 15.74
C ASP A 734 -96.97 27.04 16.88
N CYS A 735 -98.22 27.33 16.52
CA CYS A 735 -99.35 27.30 17.43
C CYS A 735 -100.26 26.05 17.34
N ASP A 736 -100.30 25.27 16.25
CA ASP A 736 -101.14 24.05 16.08
C ASP A 736 -100.56 22.95 15.16
N ASP A 737 -99.37 22.42 15.52
CA ASP A 737 -98.56 21.21 15.10
C ASP A 737 -99.32 19.91 14.68
N ALA A 738 -100.41 20.05 13.94
CA ALA A 738 -101.34 19.02 13.49
C ALA A 738 -102.28 19.53 12.35
N ASN A 739 -102.04 20.73 11.83
CA ASN A 739 -102.93 21.53 11.01
C ASN A 739 -102.12 22.51 10.12
N PRO A 740 -101.69 22.09 8.91
CA PRO A 740 -100.68 22.75 8.05
C PRO A 740 -101.22 23.99 7.33
N SER A 741 -101.78 24.91 8.10
CA SER A 741 -102.50 26.13 7.73
C SER A 741 -102.63 27.10 8.91
N VAL A 742 -102.05 26.77 10.07
CA VAL A 742 -102.13 27.52 11.34
C VAL A 742 -100.72 27.64 11.91
N TYR A 743 -99.92 28.53 11.31
CA TYR A 743 -98.49 28.65 11.55
C TYR A 743 -98.02 30.11 11.44
N PRO A 744 -96.90 30.50 12.10
CA PRO A 744 -96.38 31.86 12.06
C PRO A 744 -96.15 32.41 10.65
N GLY A 745 -96.99 33.35 10.23
CA GLY A 745 -96.96 33.94 8.88
C GLY A 745 -97.80 33.21 7.81
N ALA A 746 -98.84 32.47 8.22
CA ALA A 746 -99.91 32.01 7.34
C ALA A 746 -100.78 33.20 6.81
N THR A 747 -102.04 32.95 6.46
CA THR A 747 -102.99 34.01 6.11
C THR A 747 -104.37 33.71 6.67
N ASP A 748 -104.83 34.58 7.55
CA ASP A 748 -106.17 34.54 8.14
C ASP A 748 -107.29 34.41 7.09
N LEU A 749 -108.33 33.66 7.47
CA LEU A 749 -109.60 33.61 6.77
C LEU A 749 -110.69 34.32 7.60
N PRO A 750 -111.33 35.38 7.08
CA PRO A 750 -112.30 36.16 7.85
C PRO A 750 -113.51 35.33 8.35
N ASP A 751 -113.86 35.53 9.62
CA ASP A 751 -115.05 34.99 10.32
C ASP A 751 -115.08 33.45 10.49
N ASP A 752 -113.95 32.72 10.41
CA ASP A 752 -113.91 31.28 10.70
C ASP A 752 -113.50 30.92 12.15
N GLY A 753 -112.90 31.86 12.88
CA GLY A 753 -112.55 31.73 14.30
C GLY A 753 -111.25 30.98 14.58
N ILE A 754 -110.36 30.86 13.59
CA ILE A 754 -108.98 30.36 13.72
C ILE A 754 -108.01 31.53 13.53
N ASP A 755 -107.23 31.83 14.56
CA ASP A 755 -106.00 32.65 14.49
C ASP A 755 -104.98 31.83 13.71
N ALA A 756 -104.74 32.18 12.44
CA ALA A 756 -103.99 31.33 11.52
C ALA A 756 -102.50 31.70 11.46
N ASP A 757 -102.13 32.96 11.68
CA ASP A 757 -100.73 33.40 11.65
C ASP A 757 -100.05 33.49 13.03
N CYS A 758 -100.77 33.07 14.08
CA CYS A 758 -100.35 32.99 15.48
C CYS A 758 -100.03 34.36 16.15
N ASP A 759 -100.45 35.50 15.58
CA ASP A 759 -100.19 36.83 16.18
C ASP A 759 -101.15 37.21 17.33
N GLY A 760 -102.29 36.51 17.45
CA GLY A 760 -103.31 36.73 18.49
C GLY A 760 -104.50 37.60 18.07
N LEU A 761 -104.69 37.86 16.77
CA LEU A 761 -105.78 38.65 16.19
C LEU A 761 -106.66 37.82 15.22
N GLU A 762 -107.53 38.49 14.44
CA GLU A 762 -108.39 37.89 13.39
C GLU A 762 -108.72 38.99 12.33
N GLU A 763 -108.41 38.78 11.04
CA GLU A 763 -108.72 39.75 9.96
C GLU A 763 -110.23 39.84 9.63
N THR A 764 -110.91 40.90 10.09
CA THR A 764 -112.30 41.19 9.69
C THR A 764 -112.42 42.26 8.58
N GLN A 765 -112.95 41.88 7.40
CA GLN A 765 -113.24 42.81 6.29
C GLN A 765 -114.53 43.64 6.51
N ALA A 766 -114.71 44.84 5.96
CA ALA A 766 -113.81 45.89 5.45
C ALA A 766 -114.64 47.16 5.20
N ALA A 767 -114.05 48.36 5.25
CA ALA A 767 -114.75 49.60 4.86
C ALA A 767 -113.78 50.61 4.22
N ALA A 768 -114.15 51.15 3.06
CA ALA A 768 -113.28 52.01 2.26
C ALA A 768 -113.76 53.47 2.17
N GLU A 769 -112.85 54.40 2.45
CA GLU A 769 -112.80 55.75 1.87
C GLU A 769 -111.42 55.89 1.19
N GLY A 770 -111.19 56.72 0.17
CA GLY A 770 -112.09 57.63 -0.54
C GLY A 770 -111.22 58.51 -1.48
N PRO A 771 -111.55 58.68 -2.78
CA PRO A 771 -110.57 59.17 -3.76
C PRO A 771 -110.64 60.67 -4.07
N THR A 772 -109.54 61.20 -4.61
CA THR A 772 -109.56 62.39 -5.50
C THR A 772 -108.67 62.16 -6.72
N SER A 773 -109.24 62.28 -7.91
CA SER A 773 -108.51 62.54 -9.16
C SER A 773 -108.20 64.03 -9.30
N ASP A 774 -107.25 64.41 -10.18
CA ASP A 774 -107.53 65.25 -11.37
C ASP A 774 -106.26 65.75 -12.11
N ALA A 775 -106.45 66.03 -13.42
CA ALA A 775 -105.73 67.01 -14.26
C ALA A 775 -104.20 66.91 -14.54
N GLU A 776 -103.87 66.20 -15.63
CA GLU A 776 -103.15 66.69 -16.84
C GLU A 776 -101.88 67.61 -16.82
N GLU A 777 -100.88 67.14 -17.61
CA GLU A 777 -100.03 67.90 -18.57
C GLU A 777 -98.57 68.37 -18.24
N LYS A 778 -97.58 67.80 -18.97
CA LYS A 778 -96.20 68.28 -19.34
C LYS A 778 -95.11 68.38 -18.23
N THR A 779 -93.82 68.05 -18.45
CA THR A 779 -93.02 67.54 -19.62
C THR A 779 -91.73 66.79 -19.17
N GLY A 780 -91.34 65.73 -19.90
CA GLY A 780 -89.96 65.22 -20.07
C GLY A 780 -89.32 64.44 -18.90
N ASP A 781 -88.37 63.51 -19.10
CA ASP A 781 -87.79 62.88 -20.31
C ASP A 781 -87.06 61.56 -19.92
N GLY A 782 -86.83 60.63 -20.88
CA GLY A 782 -85.88 59.50 -20.72
C GLY A 782 -86.49 58.06 -20.63
N PRO A 783 -86.12 57.07 -21.48
CA PRO A 783 -86.92 55.83 -21.61
C PRO A 783 -86.19 54.45 -21.67
N ASN A 784 -86.91 53.38 -21.29
CA ASN A 784 -87.03 52.05 -21.96
C ASN A 784 -85.78 51.15 -22.22
N ARG A 785 -85.80 49.86 -22.66
CA ARG A 785 -86.68 48.63 -22.70
C ARG A 785 -85.84 47.53 -23.41
N GLU A 786 -85.99 46.20 -23.32
CA GLU A 786 -86.79 45.23 -22.51
C GLU A 786 -86.20 43.80 -22.65
N ASP A 787 -86.76 42.82 -21.93
CA ASP A 787 -86.85 41.37 -22.22
C ASP A 787 -85.65 40.56 -22.80
N GLY A 788 -85.06 39.71 -21.94
CA GLY A 788 -85.48 38.30 -21.85
C GLY A 788 -84.87 37.18 -22.74
N LYS A 789 -84.88 35.97 -22.14
CA LYS A 789 -84.73 34.61 -22.73
C LYS A 789 -83.32 34.05 -23.00
N ALA A 790 -83.28 32.71 -23.04
CA ALA A 790 -82.08 31.86 -22.99
C ALA A 790 -81.75 31.16 -24.32
N GLY A 791 -80.53 30.62 -24.43
CA GLY A 791 -80.27 29.40 -25.23
C GLY A 791 -79.00 29.34 -26.08
N CYS A 792 -78.29 28.20 -25.95
CA CYS A 792 -77.38 27.58 -26.92
C CYS A 792 -76.00 28.20 -27.25
N GLN A 793 -75.15 27.33 -27.80
CA GLN A 793 -73.73 27.52 -28.16
C GLN A 793 -73.56 28.08 -29.59
N THR A 794 -72.38 28.65 -29.92
CA THR A 794 -71.42 28.12 -30.95
C THR A 794 -70.46 29.20 -31.53
N VAL A 795 -69.16 29.06 -31.24
CA VAL A 795 -67.92 29.36 -32.04
C VAL A 795 -67.75 30.68 -32.85
N ALA A 796 -66.58 31.31 -32.68
CA ALA A 796 -65.86 32.12 -33.68
C ALA A 796 -64.34 31.78 -33.68
N LEU A 797 -63.54 32.26 -34.66
CA LEU A 797 -62.24 31.66 -35.04
C LEU A 797 -61.08 32.63 -35.39
N ARG A 798 -59.83 32.21 -35.09
CA ARG A 798 -58.50 32.73 -35.57
C ARG A 798 -58.08 34.12 -35.06
N VAL A 799 -56.81 34.56 -35.10
CA VAL A 799 -55.54 34.17 -35.80
C VAL A 799 -54.34 34.27 -34.80
N GLY A 800 -53.07 33.90 -35.03
CA GLY A 800 -52.32 33.52 -36.25
C GLY A 800 -50.89 32.98 -35.97
N SER A 801 -49.85 33.49 -36.64
CA SER A 801 -48.41 33.11 -36.50
C SER A 801 -47.46 34.33 -36.69
N TRP A 802 -46.14 34.30 -36.37
CA TRP A 802 -45.00 33.92 -37.24
C TRP A 802 -43.63 33.88 -36.46
N TRP A 803 -42.57 33.41 -37.15
CA TRP A 803 -41.14 33.13 -36.80
C TRP A 803 -40.27 34.30 -36.21
N TRP A 804 -38.99 34.21 -35.79
CA TRP A 804 -37.78 33.39 -36.18
C TRP A 804 -36.65 33.32 -35.10
N GLY A 805 -35.91 32.19 -35.03
CA GLY A 805 -34.42 32.11 -34.87
C GLY A 805 -33.72 32.36 -33.51
N ALA A 806 -32.48 31.88 -33.24
CA ALA A 806 -31.64 30.88 -33.95
C ALA A 806 -30.39 30.38 -33.13
N LEU A 807 -30.00 29.10 -33.32
CA LEU A 807 -28.69 28.41 -33.04
C LEU A 807 -28.06 28.46 -31.62
N GLY A 808 -27.25 27.46 -31.18
CA GLY A 808 -26.81 26.20 -31.82
C GLY A 808 -26.33 25.13 -30.79
N LEU A 809 -26.43 23.82 -31.11
CA LEU A 809 -25.35 22.92 -31.61
C LEU A 809 -24.25 22.57 -30.59
N TRP A 810 -23.79 21.33 -30.35
CA TRP A 810 -24.13 19.91 -30.72
C TRP A 810 -23.30 19.01 -29.75
N GLY A 811 -23.50 17.69 -29.55
CA GLY A 811 -24.46 16.71 -30.07
C GLY A 811 -23.88 15.27 -30.10
N LEU A 812 -24.75 14.23 -30.07
CA LEU A 812 -24.47 12.78 -30.26
C LEU A 812 -23.75 12.03 -29.10
N GLY A 813 -24.07 10.77 -28.76
CA GLY A 813 -25.27 9.97 -29.06
C GLY A 813 -25.06 8.45 -29.25
N ARG A 814 -26.07 7.64 -28.83
CA ARG A 814 -26.18 6.15 -28.94
C ARG A 814 -25.31 5.39 -27.90
N ARG A 815 -25.64 4.16 -27.48
CA ARG A 815 -26.57 3.14 -28.05
C ARG A 815 -27.22 2.30 -26.92
N ARG A 816 -28.40 1.71 -27.15
CA ARG A 816 -29.07 0.82 -26.16
C ARG A 816 -28.43 -0.57 -26.06
N VAL A 817 -28.43 -1.08 -24.83
CA VAL A 817 -28.31 -2.48 -24.38
C VAL A 817 -28.91 -3.51 -25.33
N ARG A 818 -28.26 -4.68 -25.44
CA ARG A 818 -28.98 -5.96 -25.54
C ARG A 818 -28.18 -7.05 -24.81
N LEU A 819 -28.81 -7.65 -23.80
CA LEU A 819 -28.24 -8.71 -22.96
C LEU A 819 -27.88 -9.96 -23.77
N ARG A 820 -26.74 -10.56 -23.45
CA ARG A 820 -26.73 -11.91 -22.89
C ARG A 820 -25.61 -12.04 -21.86
#